data_AF-D3BEP0-F1
#
_entry.id   AF-D3BEP0-F1
#
_cell.length_a   1.000
_cell.length_b   1.000
_cell.length_c   1.000
_cell.angle_alpha   90.00
_cell.angle_beta   90.00
_cell.angle_gamma   90.00
#
_symmetry.space_group_name_H-M   'P 1'
#
loop_
_entity.id
_entity.type
_entity.pdbx_description
1 polymer ?
#
loop_
_entity_poly.entity_id
_entity_poly.type
_entity_poly.pdbx_seq_one_letter_code
_entity_poly.pdbx_strand_id
1 'polypeptide(L)'
;MEEISSSTSSAEDLKLLGNKWFAERKYEDAIRAYSEGSLKDANEPAFPSNTAACYFELGQYEKCIEQSKRAIDIIDRIASSDPKQIRKKNVIRIARSLYLCAVVGNKSRLTEYLSALPSLYDDDNDINAIRKRLVSIEEPTAETDRFLTHELPRISPARENNAIEYFAVGHDTATSALKGYWDESKPVEPTEKDGPLPRLGEDQSARLLFKQHPKLSFFFGGVSDGRHVIYTLADARRQLDDIKGRDDVKLHIVMNDLLPTCLARDILVLSILADLGEAESLESIYTTDNKDRYGKLAVLLYYIYCGVVMPSDSFDLLMTRIERLIEQGNTKTLPAWLAVVDDQQWSALAKVFRYWRKGNSWISPKEILEAHKLSTSMDVLDADTPEGVTNPITAMKDEKSRLMSQLCDPAFLAQMGLPEDKKADFMKMVNSGALDDMMMGGTATTLPLAEETGLLYASKVLLPPVIVDSDQYQQQLERIYHTACQKKYDYKDSIQSVTEGVANTWKTNITITDEFWRGIGCYTFDPISAVSNFYEMKWVGEPSQDKPRLFDYFINVFYQAAQGLVGLSKQNALLIEPISGDLHLVLDDIVINKNQRIAKGYASEFDTIYLSNVPDYTGYISIFSNIVLSLKREQHCSVAFNSLLNPGLFRSLDEVLNTYLLIPSKELLAKHIGVEHRFGDQWSTYQHYGYSQAATSLDNLLSRDELTAWLTKLFISIALPAPNPPMQACMVNAPNNISVFFCLVKRLVDIGYPRHWLQSIIEQIASGFVNSSSTSIHPKRVIAVTNTTETARRFSLCALQLEFTNQAALWLEHCGFRISSPVLPLASSIQRWTLPLTFTDHGRGNNESPSLMVVIEYPSISESQRMKKHNPFKPEMDEKYRYQIALLPTKEIAQILSVIEFSQEKSTVSFWLSLKDMDHLINKNCVLSVFRKDHWKAISAPIVLSYSKFLQIVIRPKK
;
A
#
# COMPACT_ATOMS: atom_id res chain seq x y z
N MET A 1 -16.09 -12.74 -45.20
CA MET A 1 -14.61 -12.62 -45.16
C MET A 1 -14.11 -13.44 -46.32
N GLU A 2 -13.65 -12.80 -47.40
CA GLU A 2 -12.97 -13.52 -48.49
C GLU A 2 -11.49 -13.67 -48.10
N GLU A 3 -11.05 -14.92 -47.91
CA GLU A 3 -9.64 -15.28 -47.89
C GLU A 3 -9.08 -15.05 -49.30
N ILE A 4 -8.30 -13.98 -49.48
CA ILE A 4 -7.48 -13.81 -50.68
C ILE A 4 -6.29 -14.76 -50.53
N SER A 5 -6.21 -15.76 -51.41
CA SER A 5 -5.10 -16.73 -51.46
C SER A 5 -3.76 -16.00 -51.67
N SER A 6 -2.82 -16.16 -50.73
CA SER A 6 -1.51 -15.48 -50.70
C SER A 6 -0.54 -15.92 -51.82
N SER A 7 -0.89 -16.95 -52.59
CA SER A 7 0.03 -17.55 -53.58
C SER A 7 0.18 -16.76 -54.90
N THR A 8 -0.77 -15.87 -55.23
CA THR A 8 -0.81 -15.18 -56.55
C THR A 8 -0.58 -13.65 -56.53
N SER A 9 -0.50 -13.00 -55.36
CA SER A 9 -0.36 -11.53 -55.27
C SER A 9 1.03 -11.03 -55.70
N SER A 10 1.13 -9.95 -56.47
CA SER A 10 2.43 -9.37 -56.84
C SER A 10 3.11 -8.67 -55.64
N ALA A 11 4.40 -8.34 -55.75
CA ALA A 11 5.09 -7.55 -54.72
C ALA A 11 4.42 -6.18 -54.50
N GLU A 12 3.94 -5.53 -55.57
CA GLU A 12 3.22 -4.25 -55.48
C GLU A 12 1.88 -4.41 -54.74
N ASP A 13 1.12 -5.47 -55.02
CA ASP A 13 -0.14 -5.74 -54.33
C ASP A 13 0.07 -5.93 -52.83
N LEU A 14 1.11 -6.68 -52.44
CA LEU A 14 1.49 -6.89 -51.04
C LEU A 14 1.93 -5.58 -50.37
N LYS A 15 2.62 -4.68 -51.10
CA LYS A 15 2.98 -3.35 -50.60
C LYS A 15 1.75 -2.48 -50.35
N LEU A 16 0.80 -2.45 -51.29
CA LEU A 16 -0.45 -1.70 -51.15
C LEU A 16 -1.31 -2.24 -50.00
N LEU A 17 -1.37 -3.57 -49.87
CA LEU A 17 -2.07 -4.25 -48.79
C LEU A 17 -1.44 -3.92 -47.42
N GLY A 18 -0.12 -3.98 -47.32
CA GLY A 18 0.62 -3.55 -46.13
C GLY A 18 0.37 -2.08 -45.79
N ASN A 19 0.36 -1.18 -46.80
CA ASN A 19 0.07 0.24 -46.59
C ASN A 19 -1.37 0.46 -46.08
N LYS A 20 -2.33 -0.33 -46.58
CA LYS A 20 -3.71 -0.30 -46.10
C LYS A 20 -3.78 -0.70 -44.63
N TRP A 21 -3.17 -1.83 -44.24
CA TRP A 21 -3.14 -2.28 -42.84
C TRP A 21 -2.40 -1.30 -41.93
N PHE A 22 -1.31 -0.70 -42.41
CA PHE A 22 -0.60 0.35 -41.68
C PHE A 22 -1.49 1.57 -41.42
N ALA A 23 -2.26 2.02 -42.42
CA ALA A 23 -3.22 3.12 -42.26
C ALA A 23 -4.36 2.76 -41.29
N GLU A 24 -4.77 1.49 -41.27
CA GLU A 24 -5.74 0.94 -40.30
C GLU A 24 -5.13 0.67 -38.91
N ARG A 25 -3.84 0.99 -38.69
CA ARG A 25 -3.08 0.73 -37.45
C ARG A 25 -2.95 -0.76 -37.09
N LYS A 26 -3.14 -1.67 -38.05
CA LYS A 26 -2.93 -3.12 -37.90
C LYS A 26 -1.50 -3.49 -38.27
N TYR A 27 -0.58 -3.21 -37.35
CA TYR A 27 0.86 -3.24 -37.65
C TYR A 27 1.39 -4.66 -37.87
N GLU A 28 0.91 -5.64 -37.11
CA GLU A 28 1.26 -7.06 -37.25
C GLU A 28 0.84 -7.61 -38.63
N ASP A 29 -0.36 -7.26 -39.09
CA ASP A 29 -0.84 -7.61 -40.44
C ASP A 29 0.00 -6.94 -41.53
N ALA A 30 0.30 -5.66 -41.35
CA ALA A 30 1.17 -4.91 -42.25
C ALA A 30 2.57 -5.54 -42.34
N ILE A 31 3.15 -5.96 -41.21
CA ILE A 31 4.45 -6.66 -41.15
C ILE A 31 4.39 -7.96 -41.96
N ARG A 32 3.31 -8.74 -41.86
CA ARG A 32 3.14 -9.98 -42.64
C ARG A 32 3.14 -9.69 -44.15
N ALA A 33 2.34 -8.71 -44.60
CA ALA A 33 2.33 -8.29 -46.00
C ALA A 33 3.70 -7.82 -46.50
N TYR A 34 4.37 -6.95 -45.76
CA TYR A 34 5.68 -6.43 -46.17
C TYR A 34 6.75 -7.51 -46.16
N SER A 35 6.69 -8.45 -45.23
CA SER A 35 7.62 -9.58 -45.15
C SER A 35 7.46 -10.51 -46.36
N GLU A 36 6.23 -10.84 -46.74
CA GLU A 36 5.94 -11.61 -47.96
C GLU A 36 6.36 -10.85 -49.21
N GLY A 37 6.10 -9.54 -49.28
CA GLY A 37 6.52 -8.69 -50.38
C GLY A 37 8.04 -8.65 -50.54
N SER A 38 8.78 -8.59 -49.42
CA SER A 38 10.25 -8.65 -49.40
C SER A 38 10.81 -9.98 -49.87
N LEU A 39 10.04 -11.09 -49.80
CA LEU A 39 10.44 -12.37 -50.38
C LEU A 39 10.25 -12.40 -51.91
N LYS A 40 9.26 -11.66 -52.43
CA LYS A 40 8.98 -11.57 -53.87
C LYS A 40 9.89 -10.57 -54.58
N ASP A 41 10.28 -9.49 -53.91
CA ASP A 41 11.27 -8.54 -54.39
C ASP A 41 12.23 -8.14 -53.26
N ALA A 42 13.39 -8.81 -53.23
CA ALA A 42 14.43 -8.59 -52.22
C ALA A 42 15.21 -7.28 -52.41
N ASN A 43 15.03 -6.61 -53.55
CA ASN A 43 15.74 -5.38 -53.93
C ASN A 43 14.90 -4.12 -53.75
N GLU A 44 13.64 -4.22 -53.35
CA GLU A 44 12.79 -3.06 -53.05
C GLU A 44 13.00 -2.60 -51.59
N PRO A 45 13.68 -1.45 -51.35
CA PRO A 45 13.95 -0.96 -50.00
C PRO A 45 12.69 -0.49 -49.24
N ALA A 46 11.57 -0.26 -49.93
CA ALA A 46 10.32 0.13 -49.27
C ALA A 46 9.79 -0.94 -48.31
N PHE A 47 9.95 -2.24 -48.60
CA PHE A 47 9.46 -3.30 -47.71
C PHE A 47 10.13 -3.29 -46.32
N PRO A 48 11.46 -3.37 -46.20
CA PRO A 48 12.11 -3.29 -44.88
C PRO A 48 11.92 -1.91 -44.24
N SER A 49 11.87 -0.82 -45.02
CA SER A 49 11.59 0.52 -44.49
C SER A 49 10.20 0.64 -43.86
N ASN A 50 9.17 0.06 -44.50
CA ASN A 50 7.80 0.07 -43.98
C ASN A 50 7.64 -0.92 -42.81
N THR A 51 8.32 -2.07 -42.87
CA THR A 51 8.39 -3.01 -41.74
C THR A 51 9.03 -2.35 -40.51
N ALA A 52 10.10 -1.58 -40.71
CA ALA A 52 10.72 -0.80 -39.65
C ALA A 52 9.76 0.25 -39.05
N ALA A 53 8.91 0.87 -39.88
CA ALA A 53 7.88 1.79 -39.40
C ALA A 53 6.86 1.06 -38.51
N CYS A 54 6.38 -0.13 -38.91
CA CYS A 54 5.50 -0.94 -38.07
C CYS A 54 6.14 -1.30 -36.73
N TYR A 55 7.39 -1.80 -36.74
CA TYR A 55 8.09 -2.14 -35.50
C TYR A 55 8.32 -0.92 -34.60
N PHE A 56 8.52 0.27 -35.16
CA PHE A 56 8.59 1.52 -34.39
C PHE A 56 7.27 1.84 -33.70
N GLU A 57 6.14 1.78 -34.42
CA GLU A 57 4.80 2.02 -33.86
C GLU A 57 4.44 1.00 -32.78
N LEU A 58 4.86 -0.26 -32.94
CA LEU A 58 4.72 -1.33 -31.94
C LEU A 58 5.68 -1.20 -30.74
N GLY A 59 6.57 -0.22 -30.71
CA GLY A 59 7.59 -0.08 -29.66
C GLY A 59 8.69 -1.15 -29.67
N GLN A 60 8.79 -1.96 -30.73
CA GLN A 60 9.81 -3.00 -30.94
C GLN A 60 11.07 -2.38 -31.56
N TYR A 61 11.73 -1.50 -30.80
CA TYR A 61 12.79 -0.62 -31.30
C TYR A 61 14.03 -1.35 -31.84
N GLU A 62 14.45 -2.48 -31.27
CA GLU A 62 15.60 -3.24 -31.79
C GLU A 62 15.30 -3.85 -33.17
N LYS A 63 14.11 -4.43 -33.37
CA LYS A 63 13.66 -4.93 -34.68
C LYS A 63 13.51 -3.79 -35.70
N CYS A 64 13.03 -2.63 -35.25
CA CYS A 64 12.97 -1.42 -36.06
C CYS A 64 14.37 -1.00 -36.58
N ILE A 65 15.38 -1.02 -35.70
CA ILE A 65 16.77 -0.71 -36.07
C ILE A 65 17.29 -1.72 -37.10
N GLU A 66 17.07 -3.01 -36.89
CA GLU A 66 17.48 -4.07 -37.80
C GLU A 66 16.89 -3.89 -39.21
N GLN A 67 15.56 -3.71 -39.32
CA GLN A 67 14.91 -3.52 -40.60
C GLN A 67 15.31 -2.19 -41.27
N SER A 68 15.55 -1.14 -40.48
CA SER A 68 16.02 0.15 -41.01
C SER A 68 17.42 0.03 -41.62
N LYS A 69 18.33 -0.72 -40.99
CA LYS A 69 19.67 -1.01 -41.54
C LYS A 69 19.57 -1.78 -42.85
N ARG A 70 18.74 -2.83 -42.89
CA ARG A 70 18.49 -3.61 -44.10
C ARG A 70 17.98 -2.75 -45.27
N ALA A 71 17.10 -1.79 -45.00
CA ALA A 71 16.63 -0.86 -46.03
C ALA A 71 17.76 0.02 -46.59
N ILE A 72 18.66 0.51 -45.71
CA ILE A 72 19.83 1.31 -46.11
C ILE A 72 20.80 0.46 -46.95
N ASP A 73 21.10 -0.77 -46.52
CA ASP A 73 21.99 -1.69 -47.24
C ASP A 73 21.49 -2.05 -48.65
N ILE A 74 20.17 -2.13 -48.86
CA ILE A 74 19.58 -2.32 -50.19
C ILE A 74 19.83 -1.07 -51.07
N ILE A 75 19.60 0.13 -50.53
CA ILE A 75 19.84 1.38 -51.27
C ILE A 75 21.31 1.52 -51.66
N ASP A 76 22.22 1.20 -50.74
CA ASP A 76 23.68 1.23 -50.98
C ASP A 76 24.10 0.26 -52.09
N ARG A 77 23.48 -0.91 -52.18
CA ARG A 77 23.78 -1.90 -53.23
C ARG A 77 23.26 -1.52 -54.60
N ILE A 78 22.11 -0.85 -54.69
CA ILE A 78 21.41 -0.63 -55.97
C ILE A 78 21.83 0.68 -56.65
N ALA A 79 22.53 1.59 -55.94
CA ALA A 79 23.11 2.85 -56.45
C ALA A 79 22.15 3.74 -57.29
N SER A 80 20.84 3.48 -57.21
CA SER A 80 19.80 4.27 -57.85
C SER A 80 19.45 5.47 -56.95
N SER A 81 19.02 6.58 -57.57
CA SER A 81 18.44 7.73 -56.87
C SER A 81 17.51 7.30 -55.72
N ASP A 82 17.49 8.04 -54.60
CA ASP A 82 16.54 7.85 -53.48
C ASP A 82 15.36 8.84 -53.58
N PRO A 83 14.44 8.70 -54.58
CA PRO A 83 13.42 9.70 -54.87
C PRO A 83 12.41 9.86 -53.73
N LYS A 84 12.30 8.88 -52.82
CA LYS A 84 11.36 8.88 -51.69
C LYS A 84 12.02 9.21 -50.34
N GLN A 85 13.31 9.57 -50.36
CA GLN A 85 14.14 9.84 -49.18
C GLN A 85 14.08 8.70 -48.14
N ILE A 86 14.04 7.45 -48.61
CA ILE A 86 13.97 6.25 -47.78
C ILE A 86 15.20 6.17 -46.88
N ARG A 87 16.39 6.50 -47.39
CA ARG A 87 17.62 6.51 -46.57
C ARG A 87 17.49 7.46 -45.39
N LYS A 88 17.10 8.71 -45.66
CA LYS A 88 16.92 9.74 -44.62
C LYS A 88 15.91 9.29 -43.55
N LYS A 89 14.75 8.75 -43.98
CA LYS A 89 13.71 8.24 -43.07
C LYS A 89 14.25 7.15 -42.13
N ASN A 90 14.99 6.18 -42.66
CA ASN A 90 15.55 5.09 -41.87
C ASN A 90 16.70 5.56 -40.96
N VAL A 91 17.54 6.49 -41.42
CA VAL A 91 18.60 7.10 -40.59
C VAL A 91 18.02 7.77 -39.34
N ILE A 92 16.97 8.59 -39.53
CA ILE A 92 16.27 9.28 -38.44
C ILE A 92 15.55 8.25 -37.54
N ARG A 93 14.94 7.21 -38.11
CA ARG A 93 14.23 6.17 -37.34
C ARG A 93 15.17 5.38 -36.43
N ILE A 94 16.38 5.05 -36.90
CA ILE A 94 17.42 4.42 -36.08
C ILE A 94 17.82 5.38 -34.95
N ALA A 95 18.12 6.65 -35.25
CA ALA A 95 18.49 7.64 -34.24
C ALA A 95 17.40 7.79 -33.15
N ARG A 96 16.12 7.86 -33.54
CA ARG A 96 14.98 7.93 -32.62
C ARG A 96 14.82 6.66 -31.79
N SER A 97 14.96 5.48 -32.41
CA SER A 97 14.86 4.19 -31.71
C SER A 97 15.98 4.02 -30.68
N LEU A 98 17.21 4.37 -31.05
CA LEU A 98 18.36 4.38 -30.15
C LEU A 98 18.16 5.40 -29.01
N TYR A 99 17.64 6.59 -29.29
CA TYR A 99 17.33 7.60 -28.27
C TYR A 99 16.26 7.14 -27.29
N LEU A 100 15.16 6.56 -27.76
CA LEU A 100 14.10 6.01 -26.91
C LEU A 100 14.59 4.85 -26.03
N CYS A 101 15.61 4.11 -26.51
CA CYS A 101 16.23 3.01 -25.78
C CYS A 101 17.50 3.42 -25.02
N ALA A 102 17.93 4.69 -25.06
CA ALA A 102 19.24 5.13 -24.58
C ALA A 102 19.45 4.96 -23.07
N VAL A 103 18.40 4.68 -22.30
CA VAL A 103 18.46 4.32 -20.88
C VAL A 103 18.91 2.87 -20.65
N VAL A 104 18.66 1.97 -21.60
CA VAL A 104 19.15 0.58 -21.55
C VAL A 104 20.53 0.54 -22.20
N GLY A 105 21.58 0.91 -21.47
CA GLY A 105 22.99 0.67 -21.85
C GLY A 105 23.48 1.27 -23.19
N ASN A 106 22.74 2.22 -23.78
CA ASN A 106 22.90 2.58 -25.20
C ASN A 106 23.20 4.06 -25.45
N LYS A 107 23.54 4.86 -24.44
CA LYS A 107 24.09 6.21 -24.70
C LYS A 107 25.30 6.09 -25.65
N SER A 108 26.20 5.16 -25.37
CA SER A 108 27.34 4.81 -26.24
C SER A 108 26.92 4.43 -27.67
N ARG A 109 25.96 3.51 -27.85
CA ARG A 109 25.42 3.12 -29.18
C ARG A 109 24.82 4.31 -29.94
N LEU A 110 24.09 5.19 -29.26
CA LEU A 110 23.55 6.40 -29.88
C LEU A 110 24.67 7.37 -30.27
N THR A 111 25.63 7.61 -29.37
CA THR A 111 26.78 8.49 -29.63
C THR A 111 27.62 7.98 -30.80
N GLU A 112 27.94 6.69 -30.83
CA GLU A 112 28.67 6.03 -31.90
C GLU A 112 27.92 6.17 -33.23
N TYR A 113 26.62 5.85 -33.23
CA TYR A 113 25.79 5.97 -34.43
C TYR A 113 25.75 7.41 -34.96
N LEU A 114 25.51 8.40 -34.10
CA LEU A 114 25.44 9.82 -34.50
C LEU A 114 26.78 10.37 -34.99
N SER A 115 27.90 9.86 -34.48
CA SER A 115 29.25 10.25 -34.89
C SER A 115 29.66 9.63 -36.21
N ALA A 116 29.09 8.47 -36.55
CA ALA A 116 29.32 7.77 -37.82
C ALA A 116 28.43 8.28 -38.97
N LEU A 117 27.47 9.18 -38.71
CA LEU A 117 26.60 9.72 -39.76
C LEU A 117 27.37 10.62 -40.74
N PRO A 118 27.09 10.55 -42.06
CA PRO A 118 27.65 11.49 -43.03
C PRO A 118 27.30 12.95 -42.73
N SER A 119 28.18 13.88 -43.11
CA SER A 119 28.02 15.32 -42.86
C SER A 119 26.74 15.94 -43.45
N LEU A 120 26.12 15.30 -44.45
CA LEU A 120 24.85 15.73 -45.02
C LEU A 120 23.69 15.74 -43.99
N TYR A 121 23.83 15.02 -42.88
CA TYR A 121 22.86 14.99 -41.78
C TYR A 121 23.19 15.98 -40.67
N ASP A 122 24.29 16.74 -40.77
CA ASP A 122 24.70 17.67 -39.72
C ASP A 122 23.76 18.85 -39.54
N ASP A 123 23.05 19.24 -40.60
CA ASP A 123 22.05 20.32 -40.56
C ASP A 123 20.61 19.78 -40.42
N ASP A 124 20.41 18.47 -40.29
CA ASP A 124 19.07 17.90 -40.17
C ASP A 124 18.46 18.23 -38.80
N ASN A 125 17.24 18.79 -38.81
CA ASN A 125 16.57 19.25 -37.59
C ASN A 125 16.33 18.12 -36.58
N ASP A 126 15.96 16.92 -37.01
CA ASP A 126 15.70 15.80 -36.10
C ASP A 126 17.01 15.29 -35.49
N ILE A 127 18.06 15.15 -36.30
CA ILE A 127 19.39 14.73 -35.84
C ILE A 127 20.00 15.77 -34.90
N ASN A 128 19.94 17.05 -35.23
CA ASN A 128 20.43 18.13 -34.36
C ASN A 128 19.65 18.21 -33.07
N ALA A 129 18.34 18.00 -33.12
CA ALA A 129 17.53 17.87 -31.93
C ALA A 129 18.08 16.73 -31.07
N ILE A 130 18.23 15.51 -31.61
CA ILE A 130 18.78 14.34 -30.90
C ILE A 130 20.20 14.59 -30.35
N ARG A 131 21.10 15.21 -31.11
CA ARG A 131 22.46 15.56 -30.66
C ARG A 131 22.45 16.53 -29.49
N LYS A 132 21.69 17.62 -29.58
CA LYS A 132 21.54 18.60 -28.48
C LYS A 132 20.99 17.93 -27.22
N ARG A 133 20.06 16.99 -27.40
CA ARG A 133 19.44 16.21 -26.32
C ARG A 133 20.42 15.23 -25.69
N LEU A 134 21.25 14.57 -26.49
CA LEU A 134 22.29 13.64 -26.03
C LEU A 134 23.26 14.32 -25.05
N VAL A 135 23.60 15.60 -25.27
CA VAL A 135 24.47 16.36 -24.35
C VAL A 135 23.86 16.51 -22.96
N SER A 136 22.52 16.56 -22.85
CA SER A 136 21.80 16.61 -21.57
C SER A 136 21.59 15.24 -20.91
N ILE A 137 21.96 14.15 -21.58
CA ILE A 137 21.93 12.80 -21.02
C ILE A 137 23.20 12.62 -20.19
N GLU A 138 23.09 12.65 -18.87
CA GLU A 138 24.18 12.26 -17.98
C GLU A 138 24.42 10.74 -18.08
N GLU A 139 25.70 10.32 -18.09
CA GLU A 139 26.01 8.90 -17.91
C GLU A 139 25.56 8.49 -16.50
N PRO A 140 24.92 7.32 -16.34
CA PRO A 140 24.79 6.69 -15.03
C PRO A 140 26.20 6.51 -14.46
N THR A 141 26.46 7.19 -13.36
CA THR A 141 27.62 7.02 -12.51
C THR A 141 27.07 6.52 -11.17
N ALA A 142 27.91 5.94 -10.32
CA ALA A 142 27.59 5.79 -8.90
C ALA A 142 27.20 7.14 -8.24
N GLU A 143 27.42 8.25 -8.96
CA GLU A 143 27.10 9.61 -8.63
C GLU A 143 25.79 10.17 -9.21
N THR A 144 25.17 9.57 -10.22
CA THR A 144 23.88 10.01 -10.81
C THR A 144 22.71 9.10 -10.41
N ASP A 145 22.99 7.90 -9.90
CA ASP A 145 22.10 7.10 -9.02
C ASP A 145 21.84 7.77 -7.65
N ARG A 146 22.22 9.05 -7.46
CA ARG A 146 22.25 9.76 -6.16
C ARG A 146 20.91 10.28 -5.66
N PHE A 147 19.90 10.44 -6.52
CA PHE A 147 18.50 10.52 -6.11
C PHE A 147 17.87 9.18 -6.42
N LEU A 148 17.73 8.38 -5.37
CA LEU A 148 16.99 7.16 -5.45
C LEU A 148 15.52 7.56 -5.60
N THR A 149 15.00 7.56 -6.83
CA THR A 149 13.57 7.84 -7.10
C THR A 149 12.66 7.01 -6.20
N HIS A 150 13.13 5.83 -5.79
CA HIS A 150 12.45 5.00 -4.82
C HIS A 150 12.30 5.64 -3.43
N GLU A 151 13.21 6.51 -2.98
CA GLU A 151 13.14 7.26 -1.70
C GLU A 151 12.17 8.45 -1.74
N LEU A 152 11.68 8.86 -2.92
CA LEU A 152 10.75 9.99 -3.02
C LEU A 152 9.37 9.63 -2.45
N PRO A 153 8.73 10.53 -1.69
CA PRO A 153 7.37 10.32 -1.21
C PRO A 153 6.40 10.05 -2.36
N ARG A 154 5.57 9.02 -2.21
CA ARG A 154 4.50 8.64 -3.16
C ARG A 154 3.12 9.17 -2.74
N ILE A 155 3.02 9.50 -1.46
CA ILE A 155 1.79 9.87 -0.80
C ILE A 155 2.02 11.23 -0.16
N SER A 156 1.01 12.10 -0.22
CA SER A 156 1.00 13.34 0.54
C SER A 156 1.03 13.03 2.03
N PRO A 157 1.84 13.72 2.84
CA PRO A 157 1.88 13.46 4.26
C PRO A 157 0.58 13.89 4.95
N ALA A 158 0.29 13.26 6.08
CA ALA A 158 -0.72 13.72 7.02
C ALA A 158 -0.18 14.88 7.87
N ARG A 159 -1.09 15.61 8.52
CA ARG A 159 -0.74 16.70 9.45
C ARG A 159 -0.11 16.10 10.70
N GLU A 160 -0.84 15.22 11.35
CA GLU A 160 -0.29 14.42 12.42
C GLU A 160 0.27 13.15 11.78
N ASN A 161 1.60 13.01 11.83
CA ASN A 161 2.27 11.76 11.48
C ASN A 161 1.95 10.64 12.49
N ASN A 162 1.08 10.92 13.46
CA ASN A 162 0.47 9.98 14.38
C ASN A 162 -0.64 9.13 13.76
N ALA A 163 -0.95 9.37 12.48
CA ALA A 163 -1.77 8.50 11.63
C ALA A 163 -1.16 7.11 11.36
N ILE A 164 -0.17 6.68 12.14
CA ILE A 164 0.21 5.28 12.20
C ILE A 164 -0.75 4.65 13.19
N GLU A 165 -1.85 4.15 12.67
CA GLU A 165 -2.86 3.44 13.43
C GLU A 165 -2.20 2.23 14.10
N TYR A 166 -1.86 2.37 15.39
CA TYR A 166 -1.19 1.32 16.17
C TYR A 166 -2.21 0.58 17.01
N PHE A 167 -2.76 -0.49 16.44
CA PHE A 167 -3.50 -1.48 17.21
C PHE A 167 -2.53 -2.53 17.74
N ALA A 168 -2.40 -2.59 19.05
CA ALA A 168 -1.67 -3.67 19.70
C ALA A 168 -2.42 -5.00 19.56
N VAL A 169 -3.73 -4.99 19.33
CA VAL A 169 -4.53 -6.20 19.02
C VAL A 169 -5.46 -5.83 17.88
N GLY A 170 -5.35 -6.51 16.75
CA GLY A 170 -6.20 -6.25 15.58
C GLY A 170 -7.66 -6.64 15.82
N HIS A 171 -8.50 -6.36 14.84
CA HIS A 171 -9.93 -6.72 14.85
C HIS A 171 -10.33 -7.65 13.70
N ASP A 172 -9.43 -7.93 12.76
CA ASP A 172 -9.72 -8.73 11.57
C ASP A 172 -9.91 -10.22 11.89
N THR A 173 -10.83 -10.88 11.18
CA THR A 173 -10.90 -12.35 11.22
C THR A 173 -9.61 -12.95 10.66
N ALA A 174 -8.97 -13.83 11.43
CA ALA A 174 -7.69 -14.42 11.05
C ALA A 174 -7.86 -15.29 9.81
N THR A 175 -7.03 -15.04 8.79
CA THR A 175 -7.06 -15.73 7.50
C THR A 175 -5.69 -16.35 7.20
N SER A 176 -5.70 -17.60 6.72
CA SER A 176 -4.49 -18.34 6.37
C SER A 176 -4.05 -17.98 4.97
N ALA A 177 -2.74 -17.72 4.79
CA ALA A 177 -2.16 -17.54 3.46
C ALA A 177 -2.18 -18.81 2.60
N LEU A 178 -2.46 -19.97 3.21
CA LEU A 178 -2.58 -21.25 2.52
C LEU A 178 -4.02 -21.56 2.08
N LYS A 179 -5.01 -20.73 2.44
CA LYS A 179 -6.44 -20.92 2.12
C LYS A 179 -6.76 -20.78 0.62
N GLY A 180 -5.92 -20.05 -0.13
CA GLY A 180 -6.19 -19.63 -1.51
C GLY A 180 -7.35 -18.63 -1.60
N TYR A 181 -7.40 -17.83 -2.66
CA TYR A 181 -8.40 -16.76 -2.77
C TYR A 181 -9.73 -17.20 -3.36
N TRP A 182 -9.76 -18.36 -4.02
CA TRP A 182 -10.96 -18.93 -4.65
C TRP A 182 -11.71 -19.88 -3.69
N ASP A 183 -11.49 -19.71 -2.39
CA ASP A 183 -12.14 -20.49 -1.36
C ASP A 183 -13.62 -20.11 -1.24
N GLU A 184 -14.50 -21.05 -1.59
CA GLU A 184 -15.96 -20.94 -1.48
C GLU A 184 -16.50 -21.70 -0.25
N SER A 185 -15.74 -21.70 0.84
CA SER A 185 -16.08 -22.31 2.13
C SER A 185 -17.51 -21.96 2.55
N LYS A 186 -18.28 -22.98 2.92
CA LYS A 186 -19.71 -22.85 3.24
C LYS A 186 -19.95 -22.95 4.75
N PRO A 187 -20.99 -22.30 5.28
CA PRO A 187 -21.39 -22.48 6.67
C PRO A 187 -21.61 -23.95 7.02
N VAL A 188 -21.25 -24.33 8.24
CA VAL A 188 -21.45 -25.67 8.80
C VAL A 188 -22.15 -25.57 10.14
N GLU A 189 -22.86 -26.63 10.51
CA GLU A 189 -23.57 -26.70 11.80
C GLU A 189 -22.59 -26.51 12.97
N PRO A 190 -22.88 -25.56 13.89
CA PRO A 190 -22.07 -25.34 15.08
C PRO A 190 -22.26 -26.47 16.10
N THR A 191 -21.26 -26.69 16.93
CA THR A 191 -21.36 -27.58 18.09
C THR A 191 -21.80 -26.84 19.34
N GLU A 192 -22.02 -27.58 20.44
CA GLU A 192 -22.31 -26.97 21.74
C GLU A 192 -21.18 -26.04 22.22
N LYS A 193 -19.93 -26.37 21.89
CA LYS A 193 -18.75 -25.55 22.23
C LYS A 193 -18.54 -24.36 21.29
N ASP A 194 -19.15 -24.35 20.11
CA ASP A 194 -19.18 -23.16 19.25
C ASP A 194 -20.19 -22.13 19.77
N GLY A 195 -21.28 -22.59 20.39
CA GLY A 195 -22.36 -21.71 20.82
C GLY A 195 -22.96 -20.95 19.63
N PRO A 196 -23.09 -19.61 19.69
CA PRO A 196 -23.59 -18.81 18.57
C PRO A 196 -22.52 -18.49 17.51
N LEU A 197 -21.28 -18.96 17.67
CA LEU A 197 -20.19 -18.65 16.75
C LEU A 197 -20.43 -19.31 15.37
N PRO A 198 -20.48 -18.54 14.27
CA PRO A 198 -20.56 -19.11 12.93
C PRO A 198 -19.26 -19.84 12.57
N ARG A 199 -19.39 -21.03 11.96
CA ARG A 199 -18.27 -21.84 11.47
C ARG A 199 -18.39 -22.06 9.97
N LEU A 200 -17.25 -22.09 9.28
CA LEU A 200 -17.12 -22.42 7.87
C LEU A 200 -16.43 -23.77 7.68
N GLY A 201 -16.99 -24.61 6.81
CA GLY A 201 -16.37 -25.84 6.33
C GLY A 201 -15.34 -25.52 5.25
N GLU A 202 -14.20 -26.21 5.30
CA GLU A 202 -13.07 -25.97 4.40
C GLU A 202 -13.30 -26.47 2.97
N ASP A 203 -12.99 -25.63 1.98
CA ASP A 203 -12.82 -26.04 0.59
C ASP A 203 -11.40 -26.60 0.34
N GLN A 204 -11.27 -27.91 0.28
CA GLN A 204 -9.98 -28.57 0.02
C GLN A 204 -9.38 -28.21 -1.35
N SER A 205 -10.20 -27.81 -2.33
CA SER A 205 -9.73 -27.47 -3.67
C SER A 205 -9.09 -26.08 -3.76
N ALA A 206 -9.35 -25.24 -2.75
CA ALA A 206 -8.80 -23.89 -2.67
C ALA A 206 -7.41 -23.81 -2.02
N ARG A 207 -6.95 -24.89 -1.40
CA ARG A 207 -5.74 -24.87 -0.58
C ARG A 207 -4.46 -24.81 -1.41
N LEU A 208 -3.52 -23.98 -0.97
CA LEU A 208 -2.13 -24.03 -1.40
C LEU A 208 -1.40 -25.14 -0.64
N LEU A 209 -1.14 -26.24 -1.33
CA LEU A 209 -0.49 -27.41 -0.76
C LEU A 209 1.02 -27.41 -1.04
N PHE A 210 1.86 -27.66 -0.03
CA PHE A 210 3.34 -27.78 -0.21
C PHE A 210 3.72 -28.88 -1.21
N LYS A 211 2.88 -29.90 -1.34
CA LYS A 211 3.07 -30.96 -2.34
C LYS A 211 3.02 -30.42 -3.77
N GLN A 212 2.17 -29.43 -4.03
CA GLN A 212 1.98 -28.82 -5.36
C GLN A 212 2.89 -27.61 -5.55
N HIS A 213 3.04 -26.79 -4.52
CA HIS A 213 3.85 -25.57 -4.51
C HIS A 213 4.92 -25.68 -3.42
N PRO A 214 6.08 -26.30 -3.69
CA PRO A 214 7.09 -26.54 -2.66
C PRO A 214 7.74 -25.25 -2.17
N LYS A 215 7.73 -24.15 -2.94
CA LYS A 215 8.39 -22.89 -2.58
C LYS A 215 7.37 -21.77 -2.49
N LEU A 216 6.72 -21.64 -1.33
CA LEU A 216 5.75 -20.59 -1.06
C LEU A 216 6.41 -19.39 -0.37
N SER A 217 6.01 -18.19 -0.75
CA SER A 217 6.43 -16.94 -0.14
C SER A 217 5.26 -15.98 0.03
N PHE A 218 5.10 -15.43 1.24
CA PHE A 218 4.01 -14.51 1.58
C PHE A 218 4.56 -13.22 2.14
N PHE A 219 3.94 -12.10 1.80
CA PHE A 219 4.25 -10.79 2.35
C PHE A 219 3.02 -10.27 3.11
N PHE A 220 3.17 -9.97 4.40
CA PHE A 220 2.14 -9.34 5.22
C PHE A 220 2.55 -7.89 5.49
N GLY A 221 1.92 -6.94 4.80
CA GLY A 221 2.11 -5.51 5.00
C GLY A 221 1.08 -4.95 5.98
N GLY A 222 1.55 -4.23 7.00
CA GLY A 222 0.71 -3.82 8.12
C GLY A 222 0.35 -5.02 9.01
N VAL A 223 1.38 -5.80 9.40
CA VAL A 223 1.18 -7.10 10.07
C VAL A 223 0.55 -6.99 11.46
N SER A 224 0.66 -5.83 12.12
CA SER A 224 0.02 -5.51 13.40
C SER A 224 0.35 -6.52 14.52
N ASP A 225 -0.58 -7.42 14.88
CA ASP A 225 -0.43 -8.43 15.95
C ASP A 225 -0.10 -9.84 15.44
N GLY A 226 0.22 -9.96 14.16
CA GLY A 226 0.68 -11.20 13.57
C GLY A 226 -0.40 -12.27 13.43
N ARG A 227 -1.69 -11.99 13.67
CA ARG A 227 -2.76 -13.01 13.64
C ARG A 227 -2.80 -13.85 12.38
N HIS A 228 -2.61 -13.23 11.20
CA HIS A 228 -2.61 -13.94 9.92
C HIS A 228 -1.39 -14.86 9.78
N VAL A 229 -0.25 -14.46 10.33
CA VAL A 229 0.97 -15.28 10.37
C VAL A 229 0.78 -16.47 11.32
N ILE A 230 0.28 -16.23 12.53
CA ILE A 230 -0.04 -17.26 13.53
C ILE A 230 -1.01 -18.28 12.93
N TYR A 231 -2.07 -17.81 12.27
CA TYR A 231 -3.08 -18.67 11.67
C TYR A 231 -2.55 -19.45 10.45
N THR A 232 -1.69 -18.83 9.64
CA THR A 232 -0.97 -19.51 8.55
C THR A 232 -0.08 -20.64 9.07
N LEU A 233 0.63 -20.43 10.20
CA LEU A 233 1.43 -21.47 10.84
C LEU A 233 0.54 -22.60 11.39
N ALA A 234 -0.63 -22.26 11.97
CA ALA A 234 -1.59 -23.26 12.44
C ALA A 234 -2.11 -24.13 11.28
N ASP A 235 -2.42 -23.54 10.13
CA ASP A 235 -2.82 -24.27 8.93
C ASP A 235 -1.66 -25.13 8.37
N ALA A 236 -0.45 -24.58 8.32
CA ALA A 236 0.74 -25.28 7.83
C ALA A 236 1.05 -26.57 8.61
N ARG A 237 0.72 -26.61 9.90
CA ARG A 237 0.82 -27.82 10.74
C ARG A 237 0.16 -29.04 10.08
N ARG A 238 -0.97 -28.84 9.41
CA ARG A 238 -1.77 -29.91 8.82
C ARG A 238 -1.13 -30.55 7.59
N GLN A 239 -0.03 -29.98 7.08
CA GLN A 239 0.70 -30.44 5.92
C GLN A 239 2.11 -30.95 6.26
N LEU A 240 2.47 -31.04 7.55
CA LEU A 240 3.83 -31.39 7.98
C LEU A 240 4.25 -32.81 7.54
N ASP A 241 3.30 -33.74 7.45
CA ASP A 241 3.58 -35.10 6.99
C ASP A 241 3.93 -35.15 5.50
N ASP A 242 3.32 -34.29 4.68
CA ASP A 242 3.55 -34.23 3.23
C ASP A 242 4.95 -33.72 2.86
N ILE A 243 5.65 -33.12 3.81
CA ILE A 243 6.96 -32.50 3.62
C ILE A 243 8.10 -33.26 4.29
N LYS A 244 7.80 -34.35 5.03
CA LYS A 244 8.81 -35.18 5.70
C LYS A 244 9.86 -35.68 4.71
N GLY A 245 11.12 -35.36 4.99
CA GLY A 245 12.27 -35.77 4.17
C GLY A 245 12.41 -34.99 2.85
N ARG A 246 11.70 -33.86 2.70
CA ARG A 246 11.77 -32.99 1.52
C ARG A 246 12.52 -31.70 1.81
N ASP A 247 13.75 -31.61 1.33
CA ASP A 247 14.57 -30.40 1.46
C ASP A 247 14.18 -29.28 0.47
N ASP A 248 13.37 -29.62 -0.54
CA ASP A 248 12.92 -28.69 -1.57
C ASP A 248 11.78 -27.78 -1.12
N VAL A 249 11.12 -28.11 0.00
CA VAL A 249 10.01 -27.35 0.56
C VAL A 249 10.53 -26.14 1.35
N LYS A 250 10.04 -24.95 1.03
CA LYS A 250 10.33 -23.68 1.69
C LYS A 250 9.06 -22.83 1.80
N LEU A 251 8.80 -22.34 3.01
CA LEU A 251 7.84 -21.31 3.33
C LEU A 251 8.61 -20.08 3.81
N HIS A 252 8.52 -18.98 3.06
CA HIS A 252 9.12 -17.71 3.43
C HIS A 252 8.04 -16.67 3.74
N ILE A 253 7.97 -16.19 4.97
CA ILE A 253 7.03 -15.15 5.41
C ILE A 253 7.79 -13.85 5.64
N VAL A 254 7.42 -12.78 4.94
CA VAL A 254 7.89 -11.43 5.24
C VAL A 254 6.83 -10.72 6.06
N MET A 255 7.24 -10.20 7.23
CA MET A 255 6.39 -9.43 8.14
C MET A 255 6.82 -7.97 8.06
N ASN A 256 5.96 -7.11 7.52
CA ASN A 256 6.26 -5.69 7.36
C ASN A 256 5.32 -4.81 8.17
N ASP A 257 5.91 -3.86 8.89
CA ASP A 257 5.17 -2.83 9.60
C ASP A 257 5.96 -1.52 9.65
N LEU A 258 5.25 -0.39 9.72
CA LEU A 258 5.86 0.92 9.95
C LEU A 258 6.48 0.98 11.36
N LEU A 259 5.88 0.29 12.35
CA LEU A 259 6.32 0.33 13.73
C LEU A 259 7.19 -0.88 14.08
N PRO A 260 8.45 -0.64 14.50
CA PRO A 260 9.28 -1.70 15.07
C PRO A 260 8.64 -2.41 16.27
N THR A 261 7.71 -1.73 16.97
CA THR A 261 7.05 -2.25 18.18
C THR A 261 6.09 -3.39 17.88
N CYS A 262 5.32 -3.32 16.77
CA CYS A 262 4.52 -4.44 16.26
C CYS A 262 5.40 -5.66 16.00
N LEU A 263 6.46 -5.48 15.20
CA LEU A 263 7.38 -6.55 14.84
C LEU A 263 8.10 -7.14 16.06
N ALA A 264 8.50 -6.32 17.02
CA ALA A 264 9.14 -6.79 18.25
C ALA A 264 8.19 -7.66 19.08
N ARG A 265 6.91 -7.29 19.16
CA ARG A 265 5.88 -8.08 19.85
C ARG A 265 5.64 -9.41 19.15
N ASP A 266 5.54 -9.39 17.83
CA ASP A 266 5.35 -10.60 17.02
C ASP A 266 6.53 -11.56 17.14
N ILE A 267 7.77 -11.06 17.10
CA ILE A 267 8.98 -11.87 17.29
C ILE A 267 9.00 -12.49 18.69
N LEU A 268 8.59 -11.73 19.71
CA LEU A 268 8.46 -12.25 21.08
C LEU A 268 7.43 -13.38 21.14
N VAL A 269 6.25 -13.19 20.56
CA VAL A 269 5.19 -14.22 20.45
C VAL A 269 5.71 -15.46 19.73
N LEU A 270 6.31 -15.32 18.54
CA LEU A 270 6.88 -16.43 17.77
C LEU A 270 8.00 -17.15 18.53
N SER A 271 8.81 -16.45 19.33
CA SER A 271 9.83 -17.07 20.17
C SER A 271 9.24 -17.92 21.30
N ILE A 272 8.09 -17.52 21.85
CA ILE A 272 7.38 -18.28 22.87
C ILE A 272 6.69 -19.49 22.22
N LEU A 273 6.09 -19.30 21.05
CA LEU A 273 5.51 -20.39 20.24
C LEU A 273 6.55 -21.45 19.88
N ALA A 274 7.78 -21.05 19.51
CA ALA A 274 8.86 -21.98 19.21
C ALA A 274 9.23 -22.87 20.41
N ASP A 275 9.23 -22.33 21.62
CA ASP A 275 9.48 -23.14 22.83
C ASP A 275 8.23 -23.96 23.21
N LEU A 276 7.02 -23.41 23.06
CA LEU A 276 5.77 -24.10 23.37
C LEU A 276 5.51 -25.30 22.43
N GLY A 277 5.92 -25.20 21.18
CA GLY A 277 5.76 -26.24 20.17
C GLY A 277 6.64 -27.48 20.40
N GLU A 278 7.53 -27.44 21.39
CA GLU A 278 8.28 -28.62 21.84
C GLU A 278 7.49 -29.48 22.84
N ALA A 279 6.31 -29.04 23.29
CA ALA A 279 5.44 -29.89 24.11
C ALA A 279 4.90 -31.08 23.28
N GLU A 280 4.70 -32.22 23.94
CA GLU A 280 4.30 -33.48 23.28
C GLU A 280 2.87 -33.43 22.75
N SER A 281 1.97 -32.80 23.51
CA SER A 281 0.56 -32.63 23.15
C SER A 281 -0.02 -31.36 23.79
N LEU A 282 -1.20 -30.94 23.35
CA LEU A 282 -1.92 -29.81 23.94
C LEU A 282 -2.25 -30.09 25.41
N GLU A 283 -2.68 -31.32 25.70
CA GLU A 283 -3.03 -31.81 27.04
C GLU A 283 -1.83 -31.78 27.97
N SER A 284 -0.61 -32.02 27.45
CA SER A 284 0.62 -31.99 28.24
C SER A 284 0.85 -30.63 28.91
N ILE A 285 0.37 -29.52 28.32
CA ILE A 285 0.47 -28.16 28.88
C ILE A 285 -0.24 -28.07 30.25
N TYR A 286 -1.30 -28.85 30.45
CA TYR A 286 -2.11 -28.87 31.67
C TYR A 286 -1.57 -29.83 32.75
N THR A 287 -0.56 -30.65 32.42
CA THR A 287 -0.05 -31.68 33.35
C THR A 287 0.86 -31.09 34.42
N THR A 288 0.87 -31.69 35.61
CA THR A 288 1.70 -31.23 36.74
C THR A 288 3.20 -31.23 36.43
N ASP A 289 3.68 -32.15 35.60
CA ASP A 289 5.10 -32.24 35.26
C ASP A 289 5.56 -31.15 34.29
N ASN A 290 4.62 -30.61 33.49
CA ASN A 290 4.91 -29.65 32.43
C ASN A 290 4.38 -28.24 32.72
N LYS A 291 3.55 -28.05 33.75
CA LYS A 291 2.97 -26.75 34.09
C LYS A 291 4.03 -25.68 34.34
N ASP A 292 5.17 -26.07 34.91
CA ASP A 292 6.28 -25.17 35.23
C ASP A 292 7.10 -24.73 34.02
N ARG A 293 6.96 -25.42 32.88
CA ARG A 293 7.64 -25.06 31.63
C ARG A 293 6.64 -24.56 30.59
N TYR A 294 5.84 -25.47 30.04
CA TYR A 294 4.93 -25.15 28.94
C TYR A 294 3.67 -24.45 29.42
N GLY A 295 3.15 -24.80 30.61
CA GLY A 295 2.03 -24.10 31.24
C GLY A 295 2.33 -22.61 31.44
N LYS A 296 3.43 -22.28 32.13
CA LYS A 296 3.87 -20.89 32.34
C LYS A 296 4.07 -20.11 31.02
N LEU A 297 4.62 -20.74 29.98
CA LEU A 297 4.76 -20.11 28.66
C LEU A 297 3.39 -19.84 28.00
N ALA A 298 2.45 -20.79 28.09
CA ALA A 298 1.10 -20.61 27.56
C ALA A 298 0.35 -19.49 28.29
N VAL A 299 0.46 -19.43 29.63
CA VAL A 299 -0.13 -18.35 30.44
C VAL A 299 0.48 -17.00 30.10
N LEU A 300 1.81 -16.92 29.97
CA LEU A 300 2.48 -15.69 29.56
C LEU A 300 1.97 -15.23 28.18
N LEU A 301 1.90 -16.15 27.21
CA LEU A 301 1.44 -15.86 25.87
C LEU A 301 0.00 -15.34 25.85
N TYR A 302 -0.86 -15.93 26.67
CA TYR A 302 -2.24 -15.46 26.87
C TYR A 302 -2.30 -14.02 27.41
N TYR A 303 -1.50 -13.68 28.43
CA TYR A 303 -1.46 -12.30 28.94
C TYR A 303 -0.83 -11.31 27.96
N ILE A 304 0.19 -11.70 27.18
CA ILE A 304 0.78 -10.84 26.13
C ILE A 304 -0.28 -10.48 25.08
N TYR A 305 -1.11 -11.44 24.68
CA TYR A 305 -2.05 -11.29 23.58
C TYR A 305 -3.39 -10.67 24.04
N CYS A 306 -3.92 -11.10 25.18
CA CYS A 306 -5.27 -10.78 25.64
C CYS A 306 -5.31 -9.81 26.82
N GLY A 307 -4.20 -9.56 27.53
CA GLY A 307 -4.18 -8.83 28.79
C GLY A 307 -3.61 -7.42 28.68
N VAL A 308 -4.21 -6.44 29.38
CA VAL A 308 -3.61 -5.11 29.60
C VAL A 308 -2.72 -5.05 30.84
N VAL A 309 -2.92 -5.97 31.78
CA VAL A 309 -2.11 -6.20 32.97
C VAL A 309 -1.82 -7.70 33.10
N MET A 310 -0.76 -8.05 33.83
CA MET A 310 -0.36 -9.43 34.06
C MET A 310 0.20 -9.63 35.48
N PRO A 311 0.09 -10.85 36.05
CA PRO A 311 0.69 -11.19 37.34
C PRO A 311 2.21 -10.97 37.33
N SER A 312 2.79 -10.69 38.51
CA SER A 312 4.23 -10.43 38.65
C SER A 312 5.10 -11.59 38.15
N ASP A 313 4.72 -12.84 38.43
CA ASP A 313 5.46 -14.01 37.95
C ASP A 313 5.48 -14.13 36.42
N SER A 314 4.36 -13.77 35.77
CA SER A 314 4.29 -13.71 34.30
C SER A 314 5.14 -12.57 33.75
N PHE A 315 5.17 -11.43 34.43
CA PHE A 315 6.01 -10.30 34.08
C PHE A 315 7.51 -10.61 34.22
N ASP A 316 7.92 -11.33 35.26
CA ASP A 316 9.31 -11.74 35.45
C ASP A 316 9.75 -12.74 34.36
N LEU A 317 8.85 -13.65 33.98
CA LEU A 317 9.07 -14.53 32.83
C LEU A 317 9.18 -13.72 31.54
N LEU A 318 8.30 -12.73 31.32
CA LEU A 318 8.36 -11.80 30.18
C LEU A 318 9.73 -11.10 30.10
N MET A 319 10.23 -10.55 31.21
CA MET A 319 11.55 -9.90 31.24
C MET A 319 12.65 -10.88 30.83
N THR A 320 12.60 -12.11 31.36
CA THR A 320 13.57 -13.17 31.00
C THR A 320 13.52 -13.49 29.49
N ARG A 321 12.33 -13.51 28.89
CA ARG A 321 12.17 -13.72 27.43
C ARG A 321 12.76 -12.57 26.60
N ILE A 322 12.51 -11.33 27.03
CA ILE A 322 13.04 -10.14 26.36
C ILE A 322 14.57 -10.13 26.44
N GLU A 323 15.15 -10.43 27.61
CA GLU A 323 16.60 -10.49 27.78
C GLU A 323 17.25 -11.57 26.91
N ARG A 324 16.64 -12.76 26.82
CA ARG A 324 17.09 -13.82 25.92
C ARG A 324 17.12 -13.36 24.46
N LEU A 325 16.07 -12.67 23.98
CA LEU A 325 16.03 -12.16 22.60
C LEU A 325 17.11 -11.10 22.35
N ILE A 326 17.30 -10.18 23.29
CA ILE A 326 18.37 -9.16 23.22
C ILE A 326 19.74 -9.85 23.12
N GLU A 327 20.01 -10.82 23.98
CA GLU A 327 21.25 -11.59 23.97
C GLU A 327 21.45 -12.34 22.65
N GLN A 328 20.42 -13.06 22.20
CA GLN A 328 20.48 -13.84 20.96
C GLN A 328 20.76 -12.97 19.74
N GLY A 329 20.07 -11.84 19.58
CA GLY A 329 20.32 -10.97 18.43
C GLY A 329 21.65 -10.24 18.51
N ASN A 330 22.11 -9.83 19.71
CA ASN A 330 23.44 -9.22 19.87
C ASN A 330 24.58 -10.21 19.61
N THR A 331 24.38 -11.49 19.94
CA THR A 331 25.37 -12.57 19.71
C THR A 331 25.20 -13.26 18.35
N LYS A 332 24.21 -12.83 17.54
CA LYS A 332 23.85 -13.44 16.24
C LYS A 332 23.52 -14.94 16.35
N THR A 333 22.86 -15.32 17.44
CA THR A 333 22.40 -16.70 17.77
C THR A 333 20.87 -16.84 17.75
N LEU A 334 20.17 -15.94 17.04
CA LEU A 334 18.74 -16.08 16.78
C LEU A 334 18.44 -17.41 16.06
N PRO A 335 17.24 -18.00 16.26
CA PRO A 335 16.87 -19.25 15.58
C PRO A 335 16.96 -19.14 14.05
N ALA A 336 17.35 -20.22 13.38
CA ALA A 336 17.55 -20.23 11.92
C ALA A 336 16.29 -19.88 11.11
N TRP A 337 15.10 -20.11 11.67
CA TRP A 337 13.83 -19.74 11.05
C TRP A 337 13.55 -18.23 11.09
N LEU A 338 14.28 -17.44 11.89
CA LEU A 338 14.11 -15.99 12.03
C LEU A 338 15.26 -15.25 11.33
N ALA A 339 14.99 -14.72 10.15
CA ALA A 339 15.95 -13.93 9.37
C ALA A 339 15.97 -12.47 9.84
N VAL A 340 17.09 -12.00 10.39
CA VAL A 340 17.34 -10.56 10.54
C VAL A 340 18.35 -10.15 9.48
N VAL A 341 17.89 -9.36 8.50
CA VAL A 341 18.56 -9.15 7.20
C VAL A 341 19.84 -8.33 7.34
N ASP A 342 19.84 -7.38 8.29
CA ASP A 342 20.96 -6.51 8.60
C ASP A 342 20.93 -5.96 10.05
N ASP A 343 22.04 -5.33 10.46
CA ASP A 343 22.21 -4.78 11.81
C ASP A 343 21.28 -3.56 12.08
N GLN A 344 20.77 -2.89 11.03
CA GLN A 344 19.88 -1.73 11.19
C GLN A 344 18.47 -2.17 11.61
N GLN A 345 17.93 -3.21 10.97
CA GLN A 345 16.66 -3.82 11.36
C GLN A 345 16.73 -4.34 12.80
N TRP A 346 17.79 -5.09 13.15
CA TRP A 346 17.98 -5.52 14.53
C TRP A 346 18.07 -4.33 15.49
N SER A 347 18.79 -3.27 15.12
CA SER A 347 18.91 -2.09 15.96
C SER A 347 17.57 -1.42 16.23
N ALA A 348 16.61 -1.45 15.30
CA ALA A 348 15.27 -0.91 15.53
C ALA A 348 14.50 -1.76 16.54
N LEU A 349 14.48 -3.08 16.36
CA LEU A 349 13.82 -4.02 17.27
C LEU A 349 14.44 -4.01 18.67
N ALA A 350 15.77 -4.01 18.75
CA ALA A 350 16.51 -3.98 20.00
C ALA A 350 16.29 -2.68 20.80
N LYS A 351 15.92 -1.57 20.16
CA LYS A 351 15.51 -0.35 20.89
C LYS A 351 14.19 -0.59 21.64
N VAL A 352 13.21 -1.22 20.99
CA VAL A 352 11.93 -1.58 21.62
C VAL A 352 12.15 -2.56 22.77
N PHE A 353 12.90 -3.65 22.54
CA PHE A 353 13.18 -4.62 23.61
C PHE A 353 13.89 -3.98 24.81
N ARG A 354 14.84 -3.06 24.57
CA ARG A 354 15.51 -2.32 25.67
C ARG A 354 14.57 -1.35 26.38
N TYR A 355 13.63 -0.74 25.66
CA TYR A 355 12.57 0.07 26.27
C TYR A 355 11.72 -0.78 27.21
N TRP A 356 11.20 -1.92 26.74
CA TRP A 356 10.42 -2.84 27.55
C TRP A 356 11.21 -3.41 28.74
N ARG A 357 12.48 -3.77 28.53
CA ARG A 357 13.37 -4.27 29.60
C ARG A 357 13.53 -3.30 30.78
N LYS A 358 13.30 -1.99 30.61
CA LYS A 358 13.29 -1.04 31.73
C LYS A 358 12.25 -1.42 32.80
N GLY A 359 11.23 -2.19 32.43
CA GLY A 359 10.19 -2.70 33.33
C GLY A 359 9.16 -1.67 33.81
N ASN A 360 9.41 -0.38 33.55
CA ASN A 360 8.52 0.71 33.92
C ASN A 360 7.83 1.27 32.67
N SER A 361 6.51 1.04 32.58
CA SER A 361 5.65 1.68 31.58
C SER A 361 5.42 3.15 31.91
N TRP A 362 5.11 3.97 30.91
CA TRP A 362 4.62 5.34 31.13
C TRP A 362 3.18 5.37 31.65
N ILE A 363 2.47 4.22 31.59
CA ILE A 363 1.12 4.02 32.13
C ILE A 363 1.13 2.93 33.21
N SER A 364 0.61 3.24 34.38
CA SER A 364 0.51 2.32 35.52
C SER A 364 -0.58 1.25 35.32
N PRO A 365 -0.55 0.15 36.10
CA PRO A 365 -1.61 -0.87 36.04
C PRO A 365 -3.00 -0.31 36.31
N LYS A 366 -3.11 0.65 37.24
CA LYS A 366 -4.37 1.34 37.53
C LYS A 366 -4.86 2.15 36.33
N GLU A 367 -3.99 3.01 35.79
CA GLU A 367 -4.34 3.89 34.66
C GLU A 367 -4.69 3.09 33.40
N ILE A 368 -3.98 1.98 33.11
CA ILE A 368 -4.27 1.17 31.92
C ILE A 368 -5.58 0.38 32.08
N LEU A 369 -5.91 -0.11 33.28
CA LEU A 369 -7.21 -0.72 33.55
C LEU A 369 -8.35 0.30 33.39
N GLU A 370 -8.16 1.52 33.89
CA GLU A 370 -9.12 2.62 33.70
C GLU A 370 -9.28 2.97 32.22
N ALA A 371 -8.17 3.04 31.46
CA ALA A 371 -8.14 3.35 30.04
C ALA A 371 -8.63 2.21 29.12
N HIS A 372 -8.53 0.95 29.55
CA HIS A 372 -8.88 -0.21 28.75
C HIS A 372 -10.39 -0.25 28.46
N LYS A 373 -10.74 -0.46 27.20
CA LYS A 373 -12.13 -0.52 26.71
C LYS A 373 -12.40 -1.91 26.13
N LEU A 374 -13.28 -2.66 26.79
CA LEU A 374 -13.64 -4.06 26.50
C LEU A 374 -14.80 -4.24 25.50
N SER A 375 -15.32 -3.14 25.00
CA SER A 375 -16.18 -3.07 23.81
C SER A 375 -16.11 -1.65 23.32
N THR A 376 -16.60 -1.42 22.11
CA THR A 376 -16.68 -0.10 21.50
C THR A 376 -18.03 0.59 21.78
N SER A 377 -18.93 -0.09 22.50
CA SER A 377 -20.12 0.53 23.11
C SER A 377 -19.69 1.45 24.25
N MET A 378 -19.65 2.73 23.93
CA MET A 378 -19.08 3.84 24.71
C MET A 378 -19.97 4.29 25.89
N ASP A 379 -20.74 3.38 26.50
CA ASP A 379 -21.76 3.72 27.50
C ASP A 379 -21.21 3.88 28.94
N VAL A 380 -19.92 3.69 29.16
CA VAL A 380 -19.31 3.81 30.50
C VAL A 380 -18.27 4.94 30.53
N LEU A 381 -18.70 6.17 30.28
CA LEU A 381 -17.91 7.38 30.57
C LEU A 381 -18.84 8.47 31.10
N ASP A 382 -19.34 8.29 32.32
CA ASP A 382 -20.16 9.30 33.01
C ASP A 382 -19.68 9.60 34.45
N ALA A 383 -18.46 9.22 34.80
CA ALA A 383 -17.87 9.54 36.10
C ALA A 383 -16.71 10.54 35.94
N ASP A 384 -16.96 11.77 36.38
CA ASP A 384 -15.97 12.76 36.83
C ASP A 384 -15.09 13.47 35.79
N THR A 385 -15.69 14.35 34.96
CA THR A 385 -14.92 15.48 34.38
C THR A 385 -15.42 16.84 34.89
N PRO A 386 -14.56 17.69 35.48
CA PRO A 386 -14.94 19.04 35.90
C PRO A 386 -15.36 19.93 34.73
N GLU A 387 -16.37 20.77 34.94
CA GLU A 387 -16.83 21.77 33.96
C GLU A 387 -15.69 22.72 33.53
N GLY A 388 -15.52 22.90 32.21
CA GLY A 388 -14.66 23.94 31.63
C GLY A 388 -13.34 23.49 31.00
N VAL A 389 -12.97 22.21 31.08
CA VAL A 389 -11.84 21.64 30.32
C VAL A 389 -12.36 21.02 29.02
N THR A 390 -11.81 21.41 27.88
CA THR A 390 -12.16 20.78 26.58
C THR A 390 -11.60 19.36 26.57
N ASN A 391 -12.44 18.40 26.93
CA ASN A 391 -12.08 16.99 26.97
C ASN A 391 -12.06 16.43 25.53
N PRO A 392 -10.94 15.85 25.04
CA PRO A 392 -10.89 15.14 23.75
C PRO A 392 -12.01 14.10 23.61
N ILE A 393 -12.45 13.51 24.73
CA ILE A 393 -13.52 12.53 24.81
C ILE A 393 -14.89 13.15 24.49
N THR A 394 -15.17 14.39 24.92
CA THR A 394 -16.43 15.07 24.59
C THR A 394 -16.49 15.41 23.11
N ALA A 395 -15.38 15.87 22.53
CA ALA A 395 -15.27 16.09 21.09
C ALA A 395 -15.46 14.81 20.27
N MET A 396 -14.90 13.67 20.74
CA MET A 396 -15.14 12.36 20.14
C MET A 396 -16.60 11.88 20.29
N LYS A 397 -17.24 12.13 21.45
CA LYS A 397 -18.66 11.79 21.68
C LYS A 397 -19.60 12.62 20.81
N ASP A 398 -19.32 13.91 20.66
CA ASP A 398 -20.09 14.81 19.79
C ASP A 398 -19.90 14.42 18.32
N GLU A 399 -18.68 14.10 17.90
CA GLU A 399 -18.38 13.61 16.55
C GLU A 399 -19.02 12.25 16.29
N LYS A 400 -19.04 11.33 17.27
CA LYS A 400 -19.72 10.03 17.19
C LYS A 400 -21.24 10.16 17.11
N SER A 401 -21.84 10.95 17.97
CA SER A 401 -23.29 11.18 17.95
C SER A 401 -23.72 11.83 16.63
N ARG A 402 -22.85 12.71 16.10
CA ARG A 402 -23.01 13.30 14.76
C ARG A 402 -22.84 12.26 13.65
N LEU A 403 -21.83 11.40 13.70
CA LEU A 403 -21.59 10.28 12.78
C LEU A 403 -22.79 9.33 12.71
N MET A 404 -23.28 8.88 13.87
CA MET A 404 -24.45 7.99 13.96
C MET A 404 -25.73 8.67 13.48
N SER A 405 -25.94 9.94 13.83
CA SER A 405 -27.05 10.73 13.30
C SER A 405 -26.99 10.86 11.76
N GLN A 406 -25.79 11.02 11.19
CA GLN A 406 -25.59 11.01 9.74
C GLN A 406 -25.80 9.64 9.10
N LEU A 407 -25.34 8.55 9.72
CA LEU A 407 -25.56 7.18 9.24
C LEU A 407 -27.05 6.78 9.28
N CYS A 408 -27.82 7.36 10.21
CA CYS A 408 -29.27 7.22 10.29
C CYS A 408 -30.07 8.15 9.35
N ASP A 409 -29.42 9.10 8.66
CA ASP A 409 -30.10 10.03 7.76
C ASP A 409 -30.57 9.30 6.48
N PRO A 410 -31.89 9.24 6.20
CA PRO A 410 -32.42 8.63 4.99
C PRO A 410 -31.81 9.16 3.69
N ALA A 411 -31.41 10.44 3.66
CA ALA A 411 -30.77 11.05 2.50
C ALA A 411 -29.32 10.58 2.29
N PHE A 412 -28.61 10.27 3.38
CA PHE A 412 -27.28 9.67 3.34
C PHE A 412 -27.35 8.18 2.97
N LEU A 413 -28.29 7.43 3.56
CA LEU A 413 -28.56 6.04 3.23
C LEU A 413 -28.96 5.83 1.76
N ALA A 414 -29.74 6.75 1.19
CA ALA A 414 -30.08 6.74 -0.23
C ALA A 414 -28.88 6.98 -1.15
N GLN A 415 -27.81 7.60 -0.64
CA GLN A 415 -26.54 7.77 -1.36
C GLN A 415 -25.65 6.54 -1.22
N MET A 416 -25.78 5.77 -0.13
CA MET A 416 -25.06 4.51 0.05
C MET A 416 -25.54 3.50 -0.99
N GLY A 417 -24.60 2.94 -1.73
CA GLY A 417 -24.85 1.96 -2.78
C GLY A 417 -25.16 0.55 -2.26
N LEU A 418 -25.78 0.45 -1.10
CA LEU A 418 -26.10 -0.82 -0.44
C LEU A 418 -27.09 -1.63 -1.29
N PRO A 419 -26.79 -2.91 -1.59
CA PRO A 419 -27.77 -3.85 -2.14
C PRO A 419 -29.03 -3.92 -1.25
N GLU A 420 -30.24 -4.05 -1.83
CA GLU A 420 -31.51 -4.04 -1.07
C GLU A 420 -31.58 -5.11 0.03
N ASP A 421 -31.02 -6.29 -0.24
CA ASP A 421 -30.86 -7.39 0.70
C ASP A 421 -29.93 -7.01 1.87
N LYS A 422 -28.87 -6.22 1.61
CA LYS A 422 -27.95 -5.72 2.63
C LYS A 422 -28.46 -4.48 3.36
N LYS A 423 -29.43 -3.72 2.81
CA LYS A 423 -30.00 -2.54 3.46
C LYS A 423 -30.75 -2.88 4.73
N ALA A 424 -31.54 -3.95 4.72
CA ALA A 424 -32.28 -4.39 5.90
C ALA A 424 -31.33 -4.78 7.03
N ASP A 425 -30.25 -5.51 6.70
CA ASP A 425 -29.23 -5.91 7.66
C ASP A 425 -28.40 -4.72 8.15
N PHE A 426 -27.98 -3.83 7.25
CA PHE A 426 -27.28 -2.59 7.62
C PHE A 426 -28.12 -1.71 8.54
N MET A 427 -29.41 -1.52 8.25
CA MET A 427 -30.32 -0.76 9.11
C MET A 427 -30.57 -1.46 10.45
N LYS A 428 -30.67 -2.80 10.45
CA LYS A 428 -30.76 -3.58 11.68
C LYS A 428 -29.48 -3.42 12.50
N MET A 429 -28.31 -3.35 11.87
CA MET A 429 -27.03 -3.10 12.53
C MET A 429 -26.92 -1.68 13.10
N VAL A 430 -27.29 -0.66 12.32
CA VAL A 430 -27.31 0.75 12.79
C VAL A 430 -28.25 0.90 13.99
N ASN A 431 -29.47 0.36 13.89
CA ASN A 431 -30.49 0.49 14.93
C ASN A 431 -30.22 -0.36 16.18
N SER A 432 -29.41 -1.42 16.07
CA SER A 432 -29.02 -2.27 17.20
C SER A 432 -27.72 -1.86 17.88
N GLY A 433 -26.99 -0.89 17.32
CA GLY A 433 -25.63 -0.58 17.73
C GLY A 433 -24.58 -1.55 17.16
N ALA A 434 -24.97 -2.59 16.41
CA ALA A 434 -24.01 -3.54 15.83
C ALA A 434 -23.18 -2.96 14.67
N LEU A 435 -23.59 -1.85 14.04
CA LEU A 435 -22.72 -1.11 13.12
C LEU A 435 -21.59 -0.39 13.88
N ASP A 436 -21.89 0.07 15.09
CA ASP A 436 -20.94 0.65 16.04
C ASP A 436 -19.94 -0.42 16.51
N ASP A 437 -20.39 -1.66 16.66
CA ASP A 437 -19.53 -2.81 16.89
C ASP A 437 -18.70 -3.11 15.63
N MET A 438 -19.30 -3.26 14.44
CA MET A 438 -18.56 -3.65 13.22
C MET A 438 -17.56 -2.60 12.69
N MET A 439 -17.90 -1.31 12.74
CA MET A 439 -16.99 -0.19 12.42
C MET A 439 -15.82 -0.10 13.41
N MET A 440 -15.94 -0.78 14.55
CA MET A 440 -14.96 -0.79 15.62
C MET A 440 -14.50 -2.23 15.97
N GLY A 441 -14.72 -3.21 15.08
CA GLY A 441 -14.19 -4.57 15.20
C GLY A 441 -15.00 -5.59 16.02
N GLY A 442 -16.17 -5.25 16.54
CA GLY A 442 -17.12 -6.18 17.16
C GLY A 442 -18.07 -6.77 16.14
N THR A 443 -17.83 -7.99 15.69
CA THR A 443 -18.93 -8.82 15.20
C THR A 443 -19.55 -9.56 16.37
N ALA A 444 -20.86 -9.82 16.29
CA ALA A 444 -21.62 -10.66 17.20
C ALA A 444 -21.17 -12.14 17.13
N THR A 445 -19.91 -12.40 17.46
CA THR A 445 -19.20 -13.69 17.39
C THR A 445 -18.63 -13.99 18.77
N THR A 446 -19.53 -14.22 19.73
CA THR A 446 -19.14 -14.50 21.11
C THR A 446 -19.02 -16.01 21.31
N LEU A 447 -17.86 -16.43 21.81
CA LEU A 447 -17.68 -17.78 22.36
C LEU A 447 -18.73 -18.00 23.47
N PRO A 448 -19.16 -19.25 23.76
CA PRO A 448 -20.16 -19.56 24.79
C PRO A 448 -19.58 -19.43 26.22
N LEU A 449 -19.13 -18.22 26.58
CA LEU A 449 -18.36 -17.91 27.78
C LEU A 449 -19.07 -16.87 28.68
N ALA A 450 -20.41 -16.90 28.73
CA ALA A 450 -21.22 -15.84 29.34
C ALA A 450 -20.78 -15.41 30.75
N GLU A 451 -20.47 -16.38 31.62
CA GLU A 451 -20.02 -16.10 32.99
C GLU A 451 -18.62 -15.47 33.04
N GLU A 452 -17.71 -15.91 32.18
CA GLU A 452 -16.34 -15.37 32.10
C GLU A 452 -16.35 -13.97 31.45
N THR A 453 -17.18 -13.76 30.43
CA THR A 453 -17.42 -12.44 29.82
C THR A 453 -17.94 -11.46 30.88
N GLY A 454 -18.91 -11.85 31.68
CA GLY A 454 -19.45 -11.01 32.76
C GLY A 454 -18.38 -10.62 33.79
N LEU A 455 -17.48 -11.54 34.15
CA LEU A 455 -16.37 -11.26 35.05
C LEU A 455 -15.32 -10.35 34.42
N LEU A 456 -14.94 -10.61 33.16
CA LEU A 456 -13.98 -9.80 32.42
C LEU A 456 -14.49 -8.36 32.29
N TYR A 457 -15.75 -8.16 31.89
CA TYR A 457 -16.33 -6.83 31.67
C TYR A 457 -16.48 -6.04 32.96
N ALA A 458 -16.74 -6.72 34.08
CA ALA A 458 -16.87 -6.06 35.37
C ALA A 458 -15.52 -5.77 36.04
N SER A 459 -14.52 -6.64 35.88
CA SER A 459 -13.21 -6.49 36.55
C SER A 459 -12.13 -5.82 35.68
N LYS A 460 -12.28 -5.89 34.36
CA LYS A 460 -11.25 -5.62 33.34
C LYS A 460 -9.99 -6.47 33.43
N VAL A 461 -10.07 -7.58 34.16
CA VAL A 461 -8.96 -8.51 34.39
C VAL A 461 -9.32 -9.86 33.78
N LEU A 462 -8.38 -10.45 33.05
CA LEU A 462 -8.55 -11.80 32.52
C LEU A 462 -8.68 -12.80 33.66
N LEU A 463 -9.65 -13.72 33.55
CA LEU A 463 -9.69 -14.88 34.41
C LEU A 463 -8.42 -15.72 34.16
N PRO A 464 -7.59 -15.93 35.19
CA PRO A 464 -6.36 -16.69 35.05
C PRO A 464 -6.66 -18.16 34.78
N PRO A 465 -5.89 -18.83 33.90
CA PRO A 465 -6.02 -20.27 33.74
C PRO A 465 -5.51 -21.02 34.97
N VAL A 466 -6.27 -22.02 35.43
CA VAL A 466 -5.93 -22.87 36.61
C VAL A 466 -4.90 -23.94 36.22
N ILE A 467 -3.76 -23.50 35.72
CA ILE A 467 -2.66 -24.36 35.24
C ILE A 467 -1.39 -24.10 36.02
N VAL A 468 -1.20 -22.86 36.48
CA VAL A 468 -0.04 -22.42 37.26
C VAL A 468 -0.46 -22.03 38.67
N ASP A 469 0.51 -21.95 39.58
CA ASP A 469 0.23 -21.58 40.97
C ASP A 469 -0.40 -20.19 41.01
N SER A 470 -1.57 -20.11 41.64
CA SER A 470 -2.41 -18.91 41.61
C SER A 470 -2.10 -17.99 42.79
N ASP A 471 -1.90 -16.70 42.51
CA ASP A 471 -1.84 -15.66 43.55
C ASP A 471 -3.20 -15.50 44.27
N GLN A 472 -3.23 -14.70 45.35
CA GLN A 472 -4.44 -14.52 46.14
C GLN A 472 -5.61 -13.91 45.34
N TYR A 473 -5.33 -13.06 44.35
CA TYR A 473 -6.34 -12.38 43.53
C TYR A 473 -6.87 -13.32 42.46
N GLN A 474 -6.01 -14.15 41.89
CA GLN A 474 -6.39 -15.24 40.98
C GLN A 474 -7.33 -16.22 41.69
N GLN A 475 -7.02 -16.62 42.93
CA GLN A 475 -7.92 -17.44 43.75
C GLN A 475 -9.24 -16.74 44.11
N GLN A 476 -9.24 -15.41 44.25
CA GLN A 476 -10.47 -14.64 44.45
C GLN A 476 -11.32 -14.58 43.18
N LEU A 477 -10.71 -14.33 42.02
CA LEU A 477 -11.39 -14.35 40.71
C LEU A 477 -12.04 -15.71 40.44
N GLU A 478 -11.35 -16.81 40.72
CA GLU A 478 -11.92 -18.17 40.60
C GLU A 478 -13.14 -18.38 41.51
N ARG A 479 -13.08 -17.92 42.75
CA ARG A 479 -14.22 -17.99 43.68
C ARG A 479 -15.42 -17.18 43.18
N ILE A 480 -15.17 -15.99 42.63
CA ILE A 480 -16.20 -15.13 42.04
C ILE A 480 -16.81 -15.81 40.82
N TYR A 481 -15.98 -16.34 39.92
CA TYR A 481 -16.43 -17.08 38.73
C TYR A 481 -17.31 -18.28 39.09
N HIS A 482 -16.89 -19.11 40.05
CA HIS A 482 -17.69 -20.23 40.54
C HIS A 482 -19.03 -19.78 41.15
N THR A 483 -19.06 -18.64 41.84
CA THR A 483 -20.29 -18.07 42.41
C THR A 483 -21.24 -17.57 41.32
N ALA A 484 -20.69 -16.91 40.29
CA ALA A 484 -21.44 -16.44 39.12
C ALA A 484 -22.08 -17.62 38.38
N CYS A 485 -21.33 -18.70 38.15
CA CYS A 485 -21.85 -19.94 37.54
C CYS A 485 -23.02 -20.57 38.32
N GLN A 486 -23.11 -20.31 39.62
CA GLN A 486 -24.18 -20.84 40.48
C GLN A 486 -25.39 -19.89 40.60
N LYS A 487 -25.35 -18.69 40.00
CA LYS A 487 -26.39 -17.64 40.06
C LYS A 487 -26.82 -17.25 41.48
N LYS A 488 -25.89 -17.29 42.44
CA LYS A 488 -26.24 -17.22 43.88
C LYS A 488 -26.37 -15.80 44.47
N TYR A 489 -25.59 -14.79 44.04
CA TYR A 489 -25.59 -13.42 44.61
C TYR A 489 -25.03 -12.35 43.64
N ASP A 490 -25.25 -11.06 43.94
CA ASP A 490 -24.58 -9.91 43.30
C ASP A 490 -23.12 -9.82 43.83
N TYR A 491 -22.14 -9.94 42.94
CA TYR A 491 -20.71 -10.11 43.24
C TYR A 491 -19.88 -8.82 43.04
N LYS A 492 -20.54 -7.67 42.85
CA LYS A 492 -19.91 -6.38 42.54
C LYS A 492 -18.88 -5.89 43.57
N ASP A 493 -19.21 -5.92 44.87
CA ASP A 493 -18.29 -5.45 45.92
C ASP A 493 -17.01 -6.31 46.00
N SER A 494 -17.11 -7.60 45.65
CA SER A 494 -15.96 -8.51 45.61
C SER A 494 -15.04 -8.23 44.42
N ILE A 495 -15.59 -7.77 43.29
CA ILE A 495 -14.79 -7.40 42.12
C ILE A 495 -13.97 -6.14 42.41
N GLN A 496 -14.56 -5.12 43.03
CA GLN A 496 -13.84 -3.87 43.30
C GLN A 496 -12.57 -4.13 44.14
N SER A 497 -12.69 -4.93 45.19
CA SER A 497 -11.53 -5.28 46.04
C SER A 497 -10.44 -6.03 45.27
N VAL A 498 -10.83 -6.94 44.36
CA VAL A 498 -9.89 -7.67 43.51
C VAL A 498 -9.20 -6.73 42.51
N THR A 499 -9.96 -5.87 41.83
CA THR A 499 -9.43 -4.92 40.85
C THR A 499 -8.48 -3.92 41.49
N GLU A 500 -8.79 -3.39 42.68
CA GLU A 500 -7.88 -2.53 43.45
C GLU A 500 -6.59 -3.28 43.85
N GLY A 501 -6.71 -4.54 44.25
CA GLY A 501 -5.57 -5.39 44.56
C GLY A 501 -4.67 -5.65 43.35
N VAL A 502 -5.25 -6.00 42.21
CA VAL A 502 -4.56 -6.18 40.93
C VAL A 502 -3.87 -4.88 40.52
N ALA A 503 -4.56 -3.74 40.56
CA ALA A 503 -3.99 -2.44 40.21
C ALA A 503 -2.75 -2.07 41.04
N ASN A 504 -2.64 -2.58 42.26
CA ASN A 504 -1.51 -2.32 43.16
C ASN A 504 -0.38 -3.35 43.08
N THR A 505 -0.65 -4.58 42.59
CA THR A 505 0.30 -5.71 42.70
C THR A 505 0.72 -6.30 41.36
N TRP A 506 -0.14 -6.25 40.35
CA TRP A 506 0.17 -6.71 39.00
C TRP A 506 0.96 -5.67 38.23
N LYS A 507 1.44 -6.05 37.05
CA LYS A 507 2.25 -5.21 36.18
C LYS A 507 1.50 -4.90 34.89
N THR A 508 1.71 -3.70 34.35
CA THR A 508 1.25 -3.33 33.02
C THR A 508 1.81 -4.31 32.00
N ASN A 509 1.00 -4.79 31.06
CA ASN A 509 1.52 -5.48 29.89
C ASN A 509 2.32 -4.48 29.05
N ILE A 510 3.63 -4.44 29.23
CA ILE A 510 4.48 -3.47 28.54
C ILE A 510 4.56 -3.72 27.03
N THR A 511 4.22 -4.92 26.55
CA THR A 511 4.31 -5.27 25.11
C THR A 511 3.30 -4.52 24.25
N ILE A 512 2.25 -3.95 24.86
CA ILE A 512 1.26 -3.10 24.18
C ILE A 512 1.55 -1.61 24.35
N THR A 513 2.75 -1.26 24.82
CA THR A 513 3.20 0.12 25.05
C THR A 513 4.42 0.46 24.18
N ASP A 514 4.54 1.74 23.81
CA ASP A 514 5.64 2.26 23.01
C ASP A 514 6.24 3.52 23.67
N GLU A 515 7.54 3.78 23.41
CA GLU A 515 8.27 4.91 23.98
C GLU A 515 7.73 6.27 23.50
N PHE A 516 7.33 6.33 22.22
CA PHE A 516 6.90 7.54 21.53
C PHE A 516 5.39 7.51 21.25
N TRP A 517 4.81 6.34 20.99
CA TRP A 517 3.40 6.16 20.68
C TRP A 517 2.56 5.92 21.94
N ARG A 518 1.74 6.90 22.32
CA ARG A 518 0.95 6.89 23.57
C ARG A 518 -0.57 7.00 23.37
N GLY A 519 -1.05 6.61 22.18
CA GLY A 519 -2.47 6.68 21.84
C GLY A 519 -3.34 5.72 22.66
N ILE A 520 -4.60 6.09 22.88
CA ILE A 520 -5.57 5.25 23.62
C ILE A 520 -6.00 4.01 22.80
N GLY A 521 -5.82 4.05 21.46
CA GLY A 521 -6.15 2.94 20.55
C GLY A 521 -5.46 1.61 20.92
N CYS A 522 -4.27 1.67 21.51
CA CYS A 522 -3.52 0.48 21.94
C CYS A 522 -4.23 -0.35 23.02
N TYR A 523 -5.19 0.25 23.74
CA TYR A 523 -5.91 -0.36 24.85
C TYR A 523 -7.39 -0.59 24.55
N THR A 524 -7.82 -0.41 23.30
CA THR A 524 -9.21 -0.59 22.88
C THR A 524 -9.33 -1.91 22.13
N PHE A 525 -9.60 -3.00 22.85
CA PHE A 525 -9.84 -4.32 22.27
C PHE A 525 -10.62 -5.20 23.24
N ASP A 526 -11.39 -6.14 22.70
CA ASP A 526 -12.07 -7.18 23.48
C ASP A 526 -11.32 -8.51 23.37
N PRO A 527 -10.76 -9.06 24.46
CA PRO A 527 -10.10 -10.37 24.49
C PRO A 527 -10.97 -11.51 23.96
N ILE A 528 -12.28 -11.50 24.19
CA ILE A 528 -13.19 -12.55 23.73
C ILE A 528 -13.27 -12.53 22.20
N SER A 529 -13.48 -11.34 21.65
CA SER A 529 -13.53 -11.10 20.20
C SER A 529 -12.17 -11.38 19.52
N ALA A 530 -11.06 -11.01 20.17
CA ALA A 530 -9.72 -11.29 19.65
C ALA A 530 -9.45 -12.80 19.50
N VAL A 531 -9.94 -13.62 20.42
CA VAL A 531 -9.82 -15.09 20.33
C VAL A 531 -10.84 -15.67 19.36
N SER A 532 -12.09 -15.22 19.37
CA SER A 532 -13.14 -15.75 18.48
C SER A 532 -12.82 -15.52 17.00
N ASN A 533 -12.09 -14.45 16.67
CA ASN A 533 -11.59 -14.16 15.33
C ASN A 533 -10.63 -15.21 14.74
N PHE A 534 -10.14 -16.16 15.53
CA PHE A 534 -9.37 -17.31 15.02
C PHE A 534 -10.24 -18.54 14.69
N TYR A 535 -11.51 -18.55 15.08
CA TYR A 535 -12.34 -19.76 15.07
C TYR A 535 -13.28 -19.87 13.87
N GLU A 536 -13.22 -18.96 12.89
CA GLU A 536 -14.11 -19.01 11.71
C GLU A 536 -14.11 -20.40 11.02
N MET A 537 -12.93 -21.01 10.82
CA MET A 537 -12.84 -22.27 10.08
C MET A 537 -13.00 -23.51 10.98
N LYS A 538 -13.84 -24.47 10.60
CA LYS A 538 -14.11 -25.72 11.34
C LYS A 538 -12.85 -26.56 11.62
N TRP A 539 -11.85 -26.52 10.74
CA TRP A 539 -10.63 -27.31 10.91
C TRP A 539 -9.79 -26.91 12.12
N VAL A 540 -9.98 -25.69 12.65
CA VAL A 540 -9.35 -25.22 13.90
C VAL A 540 -9.73 -26.12 15.07
N GLY A 541 -10.87 -26.81 14.98
CA GLY A 541 -11.40 -27.65 16.03
C GLY A 541 -11.97 -26.85 17.19
N GLU A 542 -12.05 -27.54 18.34
CA GLU A 542 -12.59 -27.05 19.60
C GLU A 542 -11.67 -27.48 20.74
N PRO A 543 -11.68 -26.76 21.87
CA PRO A 543 -10.93 -27.19 23.05
C PRO A 543 -11.40 -28.54 23.60
N SER A 544 -10.46 -29.33 24.12
CA SER A 544 -10.72 -30.66 24.69
C SER A 544 -11.59 -30.63 25.95
N GLN A 545 -11.55 -29.53 26.71
CA GLN A 545 -12.20 -29.35 28.00
C GLN A 545 -13.73 -29.45 27.84
N ASP A 546 -14.42 -30.11 28.77
CA ASP A 546 -15.89 -30.24 28.73
C ASP A 546 -16.59 -28.88 28.85
N LYS A 547 -16.01 -27.98 29.66
CA LYS A 547 -16.43 -26.59 29.82
C LYS A 547 -15.25 -25.67 29.54
N PRO A 548 -14.95 -25.39 28.26
CA PRO A 548 -13.83 -24.54 27.90
C PRO A 548 -13.98 -23.13 28.48
N ARG A 549 -12.86 -22.54 28.86
CA ARG A 549 -12.71 -21.12 29.19
C ARG A 549 -11.99 -20.37 28.07
N LEU A 550 -11.92 -19.04 28.14
CA LEU A 550 -11.24 -18.23 27.12
C LEU A 550 -9.81 -18.71 26.84
N PHE A 551 -9.07 -19.04 27.89
CA PHE A 551 -7.72 -19.60 27.76
C PHE A 551 -7.69 -20.89 26.93
N ASP A 552 -8.66 -21.79 27.09
CA ASP A 552 -8.69 -23.07 26.37
C ASP A 552 -8.92 -22.85 24.87
N TYR A 553 -9.78 -21.90 24.50
CA TYR A 553 -9.94 -21.47 23.11
C TYR A 553 -8.66 -20.83 22.58
N PHE A 554 -8.03 -19.95 23.36
CA PHE A 554 -6.78 -19.31 22.97
C PHE A 554 -5.67 -20.33 22.70
N ILE A 555 -5.38 -21.21 23.67
CA ILE A 555 -4.25 -22.13 23.57
C ILE A 555 -4.47 -23.21 22.50
N ASN A 556 -5.71 -23.61 22.23
CA ASN A 556 -6.02 -24.56 21.16
C ASN A 556 -5.54 -24.06 19.78
N VAL A 557 -5.65 -22.76 19.49
CA VAL A 557 -5.15 -22.16 18.24
C VAL A 557 -3.64 -21.95 18.29
N PHE A 558 -3.15 -21.31 19.34
CA PHE A 558 -1.74 -20.93 19.44
C PHE A 558 -0.82 -22.16 19.54
N TYR A 559 -1.29 -23.26 20.14
CA TYR A 559 -0.56 -24.53 20.13
C TYR A 559 -0.48 -25.14 18.71
N GLN A 560 -1.51 -25.00 17.88
CA GLN A 560 -1.44 -25.44 16.49
C GLN A 560 -0.40 -24.63 15.71
N ALA A 561 -0.37 -23.31 15.90
CA ALA A 561 0.65 -22.44 15.31
C ALA A 561 2.06 -22.81 15.80
N ALA A 562 2.23 -23.09 17.09
CA ALA A 562 3.48 -23.54 17.69
C ALA A 562 4.00 -24.84 17.03
N GLN A 563 3.12 -25.82 16.87
CA GLN A 563 3.43 -27.09 16.20
C GLN A 563 3.77 -26.90 14.72
N GLY A 564 3.08 -26.01 14.02
CA GLY A 564 3.42 -25.64 12.63
C GLY A 564 4.80 -25.00 12.50
N LEU A 565 5.11 -24.02 13.36
CA LEU A 565 6.41 -23.34 13.40
C LEU A 565 7.54 -24.32 13.66
N VAL A 566 7.44 -25.12 14.73
CA VAL A 566 8.47 -26.09 15.11
C VAL A 566 8.60 -27.19 14.05
N GLY A 567 7.48 -27.68 13.52
CA GLY A 567 7.47 -28.73 12.51
C GLY A 567 8.12 -28.32 11.19
N LEU A 568 7.90 -27.08 10.73
CA LEU A 568 8.58 -26.54 9.55
C LEU A 568 10.06 -26.25 9.85
N SER A 569 10.35 -25.67 11.02
CA SER A 569 11.72 -25.34 11.46
C SER A 569 12.62 -26.58 11.54
N LYS A 570 12.14 -27.69 12.13
CA LYS A 570 12.89 -28.96 12.23
C LYS A 570 13.22 -29.57 10.87
N GLN A 571 12.45 -29.21 9.84
CA GLN A 571 12.67 -29.65 8.46
C GLN A 571 13.40 -28.58 7.62
N ASN A 572 13.94 -27.53 8.27
CA ASN A 572 14.59 -26.40 7.61
C ASN A 572 13.70 -25.76 6.52
N ALA A 573 12.38 -25.80 6.70
CA ALA A 573 11.40 -25.39 5.70
C ALA A 573 10.82 -23.99 5.97
N LEU A 574 11.13 -23.33 7.08
CA LEU A 574 10.58 -22.03 7.46
C LEU A 574 11.64 -20.93 7.48
N LEU A 575 11.30 -19.78 6.92
CA LEU A 575 12.01 -18.52 7.09
C LEU A 575 11.00 -17.39 7.34
N ILE A 576 11.18 -16.61 8.41
CA ILE A 576 10.40 -15.45 8.76
C ILE A 576 11.32 -14.22 8.77
N GLU A 577 10.98 -13.22 7.98
CA GLU A 577 11.78 -12.00 7.78
C GLU A 577 10.99 -10.76 8.24
N PRO A 578 11.23 -10.23 9.46
CA PRO A 578 10.67 -8.95 9.90
C PRO A 578 11.38 -7.76 9.26
N ILE A 579 10.63 -6.86 8.62
CA ILE A 579 11.15 -5.64 7.98
C ILE A 579 10.35 -4.43 8.45
N SER A 580 10.97 -3.53 9.21
CA SER A 580 10.35 -2.26 9.58
C SER A 580 10.53 -1.22 8.47
N GLY A 581 9.45 -0.54 8.11
CA GLY A 581 9.48 0.56 7.14
C GLY A 581 8.21 0.67 6.32
N ASP A 582 8.12 1.73 5.51
CA ASP A 582 7.02 1.95 4.59
C ASP A 582 6.92 0.81 3.58
N LEU A 583 5.73 0.21 3.49
CA LEU A 583 5.40 -0.91 2.62
C LEU A 583 5.91 -0.72 1.18
N HIS A 584 5.65 0.45 0.61
CA HIS A 584 5.99 0.72 -0.79
C HIS A 584 7.50 0.81 -0.97
N LEU A 585 8.21 1.41 -0.02
CA LEU A 585 9.67 1.50 -0.05
C LEU A 585 10.32 0.13 0.15
N VAL A 586 9.79 -0.68 1.06
CA VAL A 586 10.30 -2.03 1.35
C VAL A 586 10.15 -2.95 0.14
N LEU A 587 8.99 -2.97 -0.51
CA LEU A 587 8.80 -3.79 -1.71
C LEU A 587 9.69 -3.35 -2.88
N ASP A 588 9.88 -2.04 -3.06
CA ASP A 588 10.82 -1.52 -4.04
C ASP A 588 12.26 -1.94 -3.75
N ASP A 589 12.71 -1.86 -2.48
CA ASP A 589 14.03 -2.31 -2.08
C ASP A 589 14.23 -3.81 -2.36
N ILE A 590 13.20 -4.63 -2.09
CA ILE A 590 13.21 -6.06 -2.41
C ILE A 590 13.41 -6.30 -3.91
N VAL A 591 12.74 -5.53 -4.76
CA VAL A 591 12.85 -5.63 -6.23
C VAL A 591 14.24 -5.16 -6.70
N ILE A 592 14.72 -4.03 -6.19
CA ILE A 592 16.04 -3.46 -6.53
C ILE A 592 17.16 -4.42 -6.13
N ASN A 593 17.06 -5.02 -4.95
CA ASN A 593 18.06 -5.94 -4.41
C ASN A 593 17.78 -7.41 -4.74
N LYS A 594 16.91 -7.69 -5.73
CA LYS A 594 16.47 -9.06 -6.10
C LYS A 594 17.62 -10.05 -6.21
N ASN A 595 18.69 -9.71 -6.93
CA ASN A 595 19.84 -10.62 -7.11
C ASN A 595 20.58 -10.91 -5.80
N GLN A 596 20.73 -9.90 -4.94
CA GLN A 596 21.37 -10.06 -3.63
C GLN A 596 20.49 -10.91 -2.69
N ARG A 597 19.17 -10.72 -2.74
CA ARG A 597 18.21 -11.50 -1.97
C ARG A 597 18.21 -12.97 -2.38
N ILE A 598 18.16 -13.24 -3.69
CA ILE A 598 18.25 -14.60 -4.24
C ILE A 598 19.54 -15.28 -3.79
N ALA A 599 20.68 -14.57 -3.79
CA ALA A 599 21.95 -15.12 -3.33
C ALA A 599 21.95 -15.50 -1.82
N LYS A 600 21.12 -14.84 -1.01
CA LYS A 600 20.90 -15.16 0.42
C LYS A 600 19.81 -16.23 0.63
N GLY A 601 19.16 -16.71 -0.43
CA GLY A 601 18.01 -17.62 -0.33
C GLY A 601 16.70 -16.93 0.07
N TYR A 602 16.63 -15.60 0.00
CA TYR A 602 15.46 -14.82 0.37
C TYR A 602 14.50 -14.65 -0.81
N ALA A 603 13.21 -14.50 -0.50
CA ALA A 603 12.18 -14.26 -1.50
C ALA A 603 12.33 -12.85 -2.06
N SER A 604 12.29 -12.74 -3.39
CA SER A 604 12.17 -11.47 -4.10
C SER A 604 10.80 -11.28 -4.75
N GLU A 605 9.99 -12.35 -4.75
CA GLU A 605 8.66 -12.42 -5.34
C GLU A 605 7.78 -13.27 -4.42
N PHE A 606 6.47 -13.01 -4.41
CA PHE A 606 5.51 -13.56 -3.45
C PHE A 606 4.35 -14.23 -4.16
N ASP A 607 3.84 -15.32 -3.56
CA ASP A 607 2.58 -15.92 -3.95
C ASP A 607 1.43 -15.00 -3.55
N THR A 608 1.42 -14.53 -2.31
CA THR A 608 0.39 -13.59 -1.84
C THR A 608 1.00 -12.42 -1.09
N ILE A 609 0.51 -11.22 -1.40
CA ILE A 609 0.81 -9.99 -0.66
C ILE A 609 -0.47 -9.53 0.02
N TYR A 610 -0.54 -9.60 1.35
CA TYR A 610 -1.68 -9.19 2.16
C TYR A 610 -1.46 -7.77 2.72
N LEU A 611 -2.42 -6.87 2.49
CA LEU A 611 -2.28 -5.45 2.86
C LEU A 611 -3.44 -4.92 3.73
N SER A 612 -4.39 -5.76 4.16
CA SER A 612 -5.60 -5.32 4.89
C SER A 612 -6.24 -4.07 4.25
N ASN A 613 -6.53 -3.03 5.02
CA ASN A 613 -7.09 -1.76 4.56
C ASN A 613 -6.03 -0.69 4.20
N VAL A 614 -4.74 -1.02 4.12
CA VAL A 614 -3.64 -0.09 3.78
C VAL A 614 -3.96 0.77 2.54
N PRO A 615 -4.59 0.24 1.47
CA PRO A 615 -4.94 1.05 0.28
C PRO A 615 -5.94 2.18 0.53
N ASP A 616 -6.74 2.17 1.60
CA ASP A 616 -7.72 3.24 1.89
C ASP A 616 -7.05 4.58 2.21
N TYR A 617 -5.81 4.56 2.72
CA TYR A 617 -5.01 5.74 3.04
C TYR A 617 -3.71 5.85 2.22
N THR A 618 -3.33 4.83 1.45
CA THR A 618 -2.17 4.90 0.53
C THR A 618 -2.55 5.02 -0.96
N GLY A 619 -3.80 4.70 -1.31
CA GLY A 619 -4.37 4.80 -2.65
C GLY A 619 -4.08 3.57 -3.52
N TYR A 620 -4.93 3.33 -4.54
CA TYR A 620 -4.87 2.08 -5.30
C TYR A 620 -3.81 2.09 -6.42
N ILE A 621 -3.39 3.27 -6.91
CA ILE A 621 -2.49 3.35 -8.07
C ILE A 621 -1.15 2.66 -7.78
N SER A 622 -0.57 2.85 -6.59
CA SER A 622 0.69 2.22 -6.18
C SER A 622 0.59 0.69 -6.09
N ILE A 623 -0.58 0.17 -5.75
CA ILE A 623 -0.85 -1.27 -5.68
C ILE A 623 -0.69 -1.90 -7.07
N PHE A 624 -1.31 -1.28 -8.08
CA PHE A 624 -1.35 -1.80 -9.44
C PHE A 624 -0.16 -1.39 -10.32
N SER A 625 0.60 -0.37 -9.92
CA SER A 625 1.82 0.06 -10.63
C SER A 625 3.08 -0.64 -10.12
N ASN A 626 3.23 -0.76 -8.79
CA ASN A 626 4.49 -1.21 -8.18
C ASN A 626 4.34 -2.51 -7.37
N ILE A 627 3.35 -2.60 -6.46
CA ILE A 627 3.27 -3.77 -5.55
C ILE A 627 3.00 -5.07 -6.30
N VAL A 628 2.11 -5.04 -7.30
CA VAL A 628 1.81 -6.21 -8.13
C VAL A 628 3.07 -6.75 -8.83
N LEU A 629 4.11 -5.93 -9.01
CA LEU A 629 5.37 -6.35 -9.63
C LEU A 629 6.12 -7.40 -8.80
N SER A 630 5.89 -7.41 -7.49
CA SER A 630 6.51 -8.33 -6.54
C SER A 630 5.77 -9.68 -6.46
N LEU A 631 4.75 -9.93 -7.27
CA LEU A 631 4.14 -11.26 -7.36
C LEU A 631 4.95 -12.20 -8.25
N LYS A 632 4.92 -13.50 -7.90
CA LYS A 632 5.30 -14.57 -8.84
C LYS A 632 4.33 -14.58 -10.03
N ARG A 633 4.81 -15.07 -11.17
CA ARG A 633 4.04 -15.14 -12.42
C ARG A 633 3.22 -16.44 -12.51
N GLU A 634 2.41 -16.72 -11.50
CA GLU A 634 1.53 -17.91 -11.45
C GLU A 634 0.05 -17.54 -11.24
N GLN A 635 -0.84 -18.46 -11.57
CA GLN A 635 -2.29 -18.22 -11.58
C GLN A 635 -2.90 -18.18 -10.17
N HIS A 636 -2.24 -18.71 -9.15
CA HIS A 636 -2.73 -18.58 -7.76
C HIS A 636 -2.22 -17.32 -7.07
N CYS A 637 -1.25 -16.60 -7.66
CA CYS A 637 -0.60 -15.50 -6.96
C CYS A 637 -1.40 -14.20 -6.99
N SER A 638 -1.61 -13.52 -5.85
CA SER A 638 -2.41 -12.30 -5.79
C SER A 638 -1.94 -11.27 -4.78
N VAL A 639 -2.25 -9.99 -5.03
CA VAL A 639 -2.29 -8.96 -3.98
C VAL A 639 -3.70 -8.96 -3.41
N ALA A 640 -3.81 -8.99 -2.09
CA ALA A 640 -5.05 -9.08 -1.33
C ALA A 640 -5.19 -7.88 -0.38
N PHE A 641 -6.28 -7.14 -0.50
CA PHE A 641 -6.59 -5.99 0.37
C PHE A 641 -8.09 -5.71 0.38
N ASN A 642 -8.58 -4.93 1.32
CA ASN A 642 -10.00 -4.56 1.42
C ASN A 642 -10.21 -3.04 1.43
N SER A 643 -11.48 -2.66 1.29
CA SER A 643 -11.95 -1.31 1.53
C SER A 643 -12.77 -1.35 2.82
N LEU A 644 -12.23 -0.77 3.89
CA LEU A 644 -12.81 -0.83 5.23
C LEU A 644 -13.37 0.53 5.65
N LEU A 645 -12.65 1.62 5.34
CA LEU A 645 -12.98 2.96 5.85
C LEU A 645 -14.14 3.64 5.11
N ASN A 646 -14.39 3.24 3.86
CA ASN A 646 -15.35 3.89 2.98
C ASN A 646 -16.15 2.96 2.02
N PRO A 647 -16.31 1.64 2.25
CA PRO A 647 -16.95 0.75 1.27
C PRO A 647 -18.39 1.16 0.96
N GLY A 648 -19.12 1.68 1.96
CA GLY A 648 -20.50 2.13 1.80
C GLY A 648 -20.71 3.39 0.95
N LEU A 649 -19.64 4.11 0.61
CA LEU A 649 -19.71 5.24 -0.33
C LEU A 649 -19.76 4.80 -1.80
N PHE A 650 -19.49 3.52 -2.08
CA PHE A 650 -19.45 2.97 -3.43
C PHE A 650 -20.61 2.01 -3.70
N ARG A 651 -21.16 2.07 -4.91
CA ARG A 651 -22.24 1.21 -5.42
C ARG A 651 -21.74 -0.12 -5.97
N SER A 652 -20.48 -0.17 -6.38
CA SER A 652 -19.87 -1.35 -6.99
C SER A 652 -18.36 -1.26 -6.91
N LEU A 653 -17.70 -2.41 -7.07
CA LEU A 653 -16.26 -2.48 -7.28
C LEU A 653 -15.81 -1.63 -8.48
N ASP A 654 -16.60 -1.57 -9.55
CA ASP A 654 -16.30 -0.74 -10.71
C ASP A 654 -16.28 0.75 -10.37
N GLU A 655 -17.14 1.20 -9.44
CA GLU A 655 -17.12 2.59 -8.94
C GLU A 655 -15.90 2.87 -8.05
N VAL A 656 -15.42 1.88 -7.29
CA VAL A 656 -14.15 1.97 -6.55
C VAL A 656 -12.99 2.15 -7.54
N LEU A 657 -12.88 1.27 -8.54
CA LEU A 657 -11.83 1.33 -9.56
C LEU A 657 -11.92 2.63 -10.38
N ASN A 658 -13.11 3.08 -10.71
CA ASN A 658 -13.30 4.34 -11.43
C ASN A 658 -12.94 5.55 -10.56
N THR A 659 -13.19 5.49 -9.25
CA THR A 659 -12.80 6.56 -8.33
C THR A 659 -11.29 6.68 -8.18
N TYR A 660 -10.59 5.56 -7.95
CA TYR A 660 -9.17 5.59 -7.67
C TYR A 660 -8.26 5.52 -8.91
N LEU A 661 -8.73 4.92 -10.00
CA LEU A 661 -7.92 4.69 -11.22
C LEU A 661 -8.50 5.32 -12.48
N LEU A 662 -9.75 5.83 -12.44
CA LEU A 662 -10.53 6.24 -13.62
C LEU A 662 -10.67 5.11 -14.65
N ILE A 663 -10.77 3.86 -14.16
CA ILE A 663 -11.03 2.68 -14.98
C ILE A 663 -12.48 2.27 -14.70
N PRO A 664 -13.40 2.38 -15.69
CA PRO A 664 -14.84 2.30 -15.44
C PRO A 664 -15.36 0.89 -15.20
N SER A 665 -14.57 -0.16 -15.43
CA SER A 665 -14.90 -1.51 -14.98
C SER A 665 -13.66 -2.38 -14.79
N LYS A 666 -13.77 -3.38 -13.91
CA LYS A 666 -12.69 -4.34 -13.61
C LYS A 666 -12.20 -5.14 -14.83
N GLU A 667 -13.05 -5.37 -15.83
CA GLU A 667 -12.71 -6.06 -17.08
C GLU A 667 -11.69 -5.27 -17.92
N LEU A 668 -11.62 -3.95 -17.72
CA LEU A 668 -10.70 -3.06 -18.43
C LEU A 668 -9.32 -2.94 -17.76
N LEU A 669 -9.12 -3.47 -16.55
CA LEU A 669 -7.84 -3.42 -15.83
C LEU A 669 -6.70 -4.02 -16.67
N ALA A 670 -6.96 -5.12 -17.37
CA ALA A 670 -5.94 -5.78 -18.19
C ALA A 670 -5.45 -4.87 -19.31
N LYS A 671 -6.37 -4.21 -20.01
CA LYS A 671 -6.08 -3.28 -21.12
C LYS A 671 -5.35 -2.02 -20.64
N HIS A 672 -5.70 -1.51 -19.45
CA HIS A 672 -5.11 -0.27 -18.92
C HIS A 672 -3.72 -0.50 -18.30
N ILE A 673 -3.61 -1.49 -17.41
CA ILE A 673 -2.47 -1.63 -16.49
C ILE A 673 -1.94 -3.08 -16.38
N GLY A 674 -2.44 -4.01 -17.19
CA GLY A 674 -1.96 -5.41 -17.24
C GLY A 674 -2.23 -6.21 -15.97
N VAL A 675 -3.30 -5.86 -15.24
CA VAL A 675 -3.76 -6.53 -14.02
C VAL A 675 -5.17 -7.08 -14.26
N GLU A 676 -5.52 -8.17 -13.63
CA GLU A 676 -6.88 -8.71 -13.61
C GLU A 676 -7.41 -8.79 -12.18
N HIS A 677 -8.72 -8.54 -12.04
CA HIS A 677 -9.46 -8.86 -10.84
C HIS A 677 -9.72 -10.37 -10.79
N ARG A 678 -9.43 -11.00 -9.66
CA ARG A 678 -9.52 -12.46 -9.49
C ARG A 678 -10.68 -12.88 -8.61
N PHE A 679 -10.90 -12.19 -7.50
CA PHE A 679 -11.95 -12.55 -6.55
C PHE A 679 -12.34 -11.37 -5.65
N GLY A 680 -13.59 -11.39 -5.17
CA GLY A 680 -14.13 -10.40 -4.26
C GLY A 680 -14.92 -9.28 -4.93
N ASP A 681 -15.53 -8.46 -4.10
CA ASP A 681 -16.21 -7.21 -4.43
C ASP A 681 -15.86 -6.14 -3.38
N GLN A 682 -16.49 -4.96 -3.45
CA GLN A 682 -16.20 -3.88 -2.52
C GLN A 682 -16.56 -4.19 -1.05
N TRP A 683 -17.36 -5.23 -0.79
CA TRP A 683 -17.80 -5.65 0.54
C TRP A 683 -17.08 -6.90 1.05
N SER A 684 -16.24 -7.50 0.22
CA SER A 684 -15.52 -8.72 0.55
C SER A 684 -14.41 -8.42 1.55
N THR A 685 -14.13 -9.39 2.44
CA THR A 685 -13.05 -9.28 3.43
C THR A 685 -11.70 -9.03 2.78
N TYR A 686 -11.49 -9.53 1.55
CA TYR A 686 -10.38 -9.18 0.68
C TYR A 686 -10.82 -9.22 -0.79
N GLN A 687 -10.36 -8.25 -1.56
CA GLN A 687 -10.33 -8.25 -3.02
C GLN A 687 -8.96 -8.76 -3.47
N HIS A 688 -8.94 -9.58 -4.52
CA HIS A 688 -7.74 -10.22 -5.02
C HIS A 688 -7.45 -9.81 -6.46
N TYR A 689 -6.18 -9.43 -6.70
CA TYR A 689 -5.71 -8.99 -8.00
C TYR A 689 -4.41 -9.68 -8.38
N GLY A 690 -4.23 -9.99 -9.66
CA GLY A 690 -3.02 -10.64 -10.15
C GLY A 690 -2.62 -10.15 -11.55
N TYR A 691 -1.53 -10.69 -12.08
CA TYR A 691 -1.13 -10.38 -13.45
C TYR A 691 -2.13 -10.91 -14.46
N SER A 692 -2.46 -10.08 -15.45
CA SER A 692 -3.20 -10.54 -16.62
C SER A 692 -2.27 -11.26 -17.61
N GLN A 693 -2.71 -12.41 -18.11
CA GLN A 693 -2.04 -13.10 -19.22
C GLN A 693 -2.40 -12.53 -20.60
N ALA A 694 -3.45 -11.69 -20.69
CA ALA A 694 -3.98 -11.17 -21.95
C ALA A 694 -3.16 -10.00 -22.53
N ALA A 695 -2.40 -9.28 -21.70
CA ALA A 695 -1.69 -8.05 -22.09
C ALA A 695 -0.30 -8.32 -22.70
N THR A 696 -0.24 -9.10 -23.80
CA THR A 696 1.04 -9.46 -24.46
C THR A 696 1.27 -8.77 -25.81
N SER A 697 0.25 -8.13 -26.39
CA SER A 697 0.35 -7.37 -27.64
C SER A 697 -0.32 -5.99 -27.53
N LEU A 698 0.10 -5.05 -28.37
CA LEU A 698 -0.45 -3.69 -28.39
C LEU A 698 -1.94 -3.66 -28.76
N ASP A 699 -2.40 -4.63 -29.56
CA ASP A 699 -3.83 -4.82 -29.90
C ASP A 699 -4.72 -5.08 -28.68
N ASN A 700 -4.14 -5.64 -27.61
CA ASN A 700 -4.84 -5.91 -26.35
C ASN A 700 -4.72 -4.75 -25.34
N LEU A 701 -4.10 -3.63 -25.74
CA LEU A 701 -3.92 -2.42 -24.94
C LEU A 701 -4.79 -1.26 -25.47
N LEU A 702 -4.82 -0.15 -24.76
CA LEU A 702 -5.49 1.08 -25.22
C LEU A 702 -4.83 1.59 -26.49
N SER A 703 -5.66 2.12 -27.40
CA SER A 703 -5.14 2.94 -28.49
C SER A 703 -4.43 4.18 -27.94
N ARG A 704 -3.54 4.77 -28.74
CA ARG A 704 -2.82 6.00 -28.36
C ARG A 704 -3.75 7.12 -27.86
N ASP A 705 -4.90 7.28 -28.51
CA ASP A 705 -5.85 8.34 -28.22
C ASP A 705 -6.59 8.08 -26.90
N GLU A 706 -7.01 6.84 -26.65
CA GLU A 706 -7.60 6.40 -25.37
C GLU A 706 -6.59 6.53 -24.21
N LEU A 707 -5.35 6.07 -24.42
CA LEU A 707 -4.27 6.17 -23.43
C LEU A 707 -3.98 7.62 -23.07
N THR A 708 -3.90 8.49 -24.07
CA THR A 708 -3.67 9.93 -23.87
C THR A 708 -4.79 10.54 -23.04
N ALA A 709 -6.05 10.27 -23.41
CA ALA A 709 -7.21 10.80 -22.70
C ALA A 709 -7.27 10.33 -21.24
N TRP A 710 -7.01 9.04 -20.99
CA TRP A 710 -6.99 8.48 -19.64
C TRP A 710 -5.85 9.07 -18.81
N LEU A 711 -4.61 9.09 -19.32
CA LEU A 711 -3.47 9.60 -18.57
C LEU A 711 -3.56 11.10 -18.27
N THR A 712 -4.05 11.94 -19.19
CA THR A 712 -4.23 13.37 -18.89
C THR A 712 -5.33 13.59 -17.86
N LYS A 713 -6.43 12.82 -17.92
CA LYS A 713 -7.52 12.91 -16.94
C LYS A 713 -7.06 12.45 -15.55
N LEU A 714 -6.31 11.34 -15.50
CA LEU A 714 -5.75 10.79 -14.27
C LEU A 714 -4.71 11.73 -13.64
N PHE A 715 -3.80 12.29 -14.44
CA PHE A 715 -2.83 13.28 -13.97
C PHE A 715 -3.50 14.48 -13.30
N ILE A 716 -4.52 15.06 -13.96
CA ILE A 716 -5.28 16.19 -13.40
C ILE A 716 -5.98 15.77 -12.10
N SER A 717 -6.55 14.56 -12.05
CA SER A 717 -7.25 14.06 -10.86
C SER A 717 -6.31 13.81 -9.68
N ILE A 718 -5.07 13.37 -9.92
CA ILE A 718 -4.03 13.22 -8.88
C ILE A 718 -3.59 14.60 -8.37
N ALA A 719 -3.29 15.52 -9.28
CA ALA A 719 -2.70 16.81 -8.94
C ALA A 719 -3.73 17.80 -8.36
N LEU A 720 -4.98 17.74 -8.78
CA LEU A 720 -6.07 18.63 -8.38
C LEU A 720 -7.28 17.82 -7.90
N PRO A 721 -7.15 17.07 -6.79
CA PRO A 721 -8.14 16.08 -6.45
C PRO A 721 -9.37 16.77 -5.83
N ALA A 722 -10.57 16.21 -6.02
CA ALA A 722 -11.85 16.81 -5.57
C ALA A 722 -11.88 17.02 -4.05
N PRO A 723 -12.43 18.09 -3.49
CA PRO A 723 -12.37 18.28 -2.04
C PRO A 723 -13.23 17.25 -1.27
N ASN A 724 -12.88 16.97 -0.02
CA ASN A 724 -13.76 16.24 0.90
C ASN A 724 -14.65 17.24 1.64
N PRO A 725 -15.97 16.98 1.79
CA PRO A 725 -16.82 17.80 2.64
C PRO A 725 -16.25 17.87 4.07
N PRO A 726 -16.18 19.07 4.67
CA PRO A 726 -15.81 19.19 6.07
C PRO A 726 -16.82 18.40 6.90
N MET A 727 -16.36 17.57 7.83
CA MET A 727 -17.21 16.79 8.73
C MET A 727 -18.01 15.66 8.03
N GLN A 728 -17.55 15.11 6.90
CA GLN A 728 -18.17 13.87 6.39
C GLN A 728 -17.84 12.67 7.29
N ALA A 729 -18.83 11.80 7.51
CA ALA A 729 -18.70 10.59 8.31
C ALA A 729 -17.60 9.62 7.82
N CYS A 730 -17.65 9.29 6.53
CA CYS A 730 -16.66 8.48 5.84
C CYS A 730 -16.00 9.34 4.77
N MET A 731 -14.68 9.20 4.58
CA MET A 731 -13.94 9.96 3.58
C MET A 731 -13.28 9.05 2.56
N VAL A 732 -13.24 9.51 1.31
CA VAL A 732 -12.37 8.95 0.29
C VAL A 732 -11.10 9.79 0.26
N ASN A 733 -9.98 9.21 0.70
CA ASN A 733 -8.70 9.89 0.64
C ASN A 733 -8.19 9.92 -0.81
N ALA A 734 -7.46 10.98 -1.17
CA ALA A 734 -6.68 11.04 -2.40
C ALA A 734 -5.20 11.17 -2.07
N PRO A 735 -4.57 10.14 -1.48
CA PRO A 735 -3.23 10.24 -0.90
C PRO A 735 -2.14 10.47 -1.95
N ASN A 736 -2.27 9.89 -3.14
CA ASN A 736 -1.21 9.90 -4.14
C ASN A 736 -0.79 11.32 -4.58
N ASN A 737 0.51 11.48 -4.81
CA ASN A 737 1.12 12.70 -5.35
C ASN A 737 1.71 12.43 -6.76
N ILE A 738 2.39 13.41 -7.34
CA ILE A 738 2.91 13.30 -8.73
C ILE A 738 3.91 12.14 -8.92
N SER A 739 4.64 11.70 -7.89
CA SER A 739 5.58 10.56 -8.00
C SER A 739 4.88 9.27 -8.45
N VAL A 740 3.64 9.05 -8.00
CA VAL A 740 2.85 7.84 -8.33
C VAL A 740 2.44 7.82 -9.80
N PHE A 741 2.27 8.99 -10.43
CA PHE A 741 2.04 9.06 -11.88
C PHE A 741 3.23 8.48 -12.66
N PHE A 742 4.46 8.73 -12.21
CA PHE A 742 5.64 8.16 -12.86
C PHE A 742 5.83 6.67 -12.59
N CYS A 743 5.45 6.20 -11.39
CA CYS A 743 5.35 4.76 -11.10
C CYS A 743 4.41 4.07 -12.09
N LEU A 744 3.24 4.68 -12.35
CA LEU A 744 2.32 4.21 -13.37
C LEU A 744 2.95 4.26 -14.78
N VAL A 745 3.61 5.35 -15.17
CA VAL A 745 4.29 5.45 -16.47
C VAL A 745 5.30 4.32 -16.66
N LYS A 746 6.11 4.00 -15.64
CA LYS A 746 7.01 2.85 -15.65
C LYS A 746 6.26 1.54 -15.89
N ARG A 747 5.18 1.32 -15.14
CA ARG A 747 4.31 0.14 -15.34
C ARG A 747 3.79 0.04 -16.77
N LEU A 748 3.36 1.16 -17.36
CA LEU A 748 2.86 1.19 -18.73
C LEU A 748 3.93 0.82 -19.77
N VAL A 749 5.18 1.23 -19.55
CA VAL A 749 6.33 0.76 -20.36
C VAL A 749 6.50 -0.75 -20.21
N ASP A 750 6.45 -1.26 -18.97
CA ASP A 750 6.70 -2.68 -18.65
C ASP A 750 5.62 -3.62 -19.21
N ILE A 751 4.37 -3.15 -19.38
CA ILE A 751 3.29 -3.93 -20.03
C ILE A 751 3.27 -3.80 -21.56
N GLY A 752 4.12 -2.95 -22.14
CA GLY A 752 4.31 -2.89 -23.60
C GLY A 752 3.77 -1.65 -24.30
N TYR A 753 3.31 -0.61 -23.60
CA TYR A 753 2.95 0.65 -24.27
C TYR A 753 4.18 1.29 -24.94
N PRO A 754 4.07 1.79 -26.18
CA PRO A 754 5.21 2.36 -26.88
C PRO A 754 5.76 3.61 -26.17
N ARG A 755 7.05 3.58 -25.83
CA ARG A 755 7.76 4.73 -25.19
C ARG A 755 7.50 6.07 -25.86
N HIS A 756 7.44 6.13 -27.18
CA HIS A 756 7.20 7.39 -27.91
C HIS A 756 5.77 7.94 -27.73
N TRP A 757 4.77 7.11 -27.39
CA TRP A 757 3.43 7.58 -27.01
C TRP A 757 3.48 8.25 -25.63
N LEU A 758 4.07 7.58 -24.64
CA LEU A 758 4.24 8.12 -23.29
C LEU A 758 5.10 9.39 -23.29
N GLN A 759 6.16 9.42 -24.10
CA GLN A 759 7.01 10.60 -24.32
C GLN A 759 6.15 11.80 -24.76
N SER A 760 5.30 11.62 -25.78
CA SER A 760 4.44 12.68 -26.30
C SER A 760 3.43 13.19 -25.26
N ILE A 761 2.87 12.31 -24.43
CA ILE A 761 1.92 12.68 -23.38
C ILE A 761 2.60 13.51 -22.29
N ILE A 762 3.79 13.07 -21.85
CA ILE A 762 4.54 13.77 -20.82
C ILE A 762 5.09 15.11 -21.34
N GLU A 763 5.52 15.20 -22.60
CA GLU A 763 5.87 16.48 -23.24
C GLU A 763 4.67 17.44 -23.26
N GLN A 764 3.48 16.92 -23.54
CA GLN A 764 2.25 17.70 -23.51
C GLN A 764 1.95 18.23 -22.10
N ILE A 765 2.04 17.39 -21.07
CA ILE A 765 1.83 17.81 -19.67
C ILE A 765 2.90 18.85 -19.26
N ALA A 766 4.17 18.58 -19.59
CA ALA A 766 5.29 19.47 -19.32
C ALA A 766 5.19 20.83 -20.04
N SER A 767 4.43 20.91 -21.14
CA SER A 767 4.18 22.18 -21.84
C SER A 767 3.33 23.18 -21.04
N GLY A 768 2.63 22.70 -20.01
CA GLY A 768 1.74 23.50 -19.18
C GLY A 768 0.31 23.60 -19.72
N PHE A 769 -0.02 22.94 -20.83
CA PHE A 769 -1.38 22.89 -21.38
C PHE A 769 -1.72 21.51 -21.93
N VAL A 770 -2.91 21.01 -21.59
CA VAL A 770 -3.42 19.74 -22.11
C VAL A 770 -4.87 19.90 -22.56
N ASN A 771 -5.28 19.13 -23.57
CA ASN A 771 -6.68 18.90 -23.86
C ASN A 771 -7.09 17.63 -23.14
N SER A 772 -8.08 17.71 -22.26
CA SER A 772 -8.59 16.57 -21.51
C SER A 772 -10.11 16.66 -21.41
N SER A 773 -10.75 15.64 -20.87
CA SER A 773 -12.19 15.67 -20.60
C SER A 773 -12.58 16.85 -19.71
N SER A 774 -13.70 17.49 -20.01
CA SER A 774 -14.30 18.55 -19.18
C SER A 774 -14.57 18.10 -17.73
N THR A 775 -14.69 16.80 -17.46
CA THR A 775 -14.88 16.24 -16.12
C THR A 775 -13.59 15.91 -15.39
N SER A 776 -12.40 16.16 -15.97
CA SER A 776 -11.09 15.88 -15.34
C SER A 776 -10.93 16.53 -13.95
N ILE A 777 -11.70 17.59 -13.70
CA ILE A 777 -11.82 18.25 -12.39
C ILE A 777 -13.18 17.85 -11.82
N HIS A 778 -13.20 16.71 -11.11
CA HIS A 778 -14.42 16.13 -10.54
C HIS A 778 -14.91 16.94 -9.32
N PRO A 779 -16.21 17.21 -9.15
CA PRO A 779 -16.73 17.97 -8.01
C PRO A 779 -16.78 17.15 -6.71
N LYS A 780 -16.75 15.82 -6.80
CA LYS A 780 -16.82 14.89 -5.67
C LYS A 780 -15.68 13.88 -5.76
N ARG A 781 -15.27 13.34 -4.60
CA ARG A 781 -14.26 12.28 -4.54
C ARG A 781 -14.74 10.97 -5.15
N VAL A 782 -15.97 10.54 -4.86
CA VAL A 782 -16.57 9.36 -5.49
C VAL A 782 -16.94 9.71 -6.92
N ILE A 783 -16.45 8.91 -7.88
CA ILE A 783 -16.65 9.12 -9.30
C ILE A 783 -17.50 7.97 -9.84
N ALA A 784 -18.78 8.26 -10.09
CA ALA A 784 -19.70 7.29 -10.65
C ALA A 784 -19.29 6.85 -12.06
N VAL A 785 -19.56 5.59 -12.39
CA VAL A 785 -19.40 5.07 -13.75
C VAL A 785 -20.51 5.67 -14.62
N THR A 786 -20.14 6.42 -15.65
CA THR A 786 -21.09 7.03 -16.60
C THR A 786 -20.76 6.68 -18.04
N ASN A 787 -21.80 6.45 -18.86
CA ASN A 787 -21.67 6.17 -20.30
C ASN A 787 -21.74 7.45 -21.16
N THR A 788 -21.58 8.62 -20.55
CA THR A 788 -21.70 9.90 -21.26
C THR A 788 -20.43 10.22 -22.00
N THR A 789 -20.51 10.43 -23.32
CA THR A 789 -19.42 11.02 -24.10
C THR A 789 -19.09 12.41 -23.57
N GLU A 790 -17.88 12.55 -23.03
CA GLU A 790 -17.41 13.79 -22.43
C GLU A 790 -16.80 14.71 -23.49
N THR A 791 -17.09 16.01 -23.39
CA THR A 791 -16.48 17.00 -24.29
C THR A 791 -15.04 17.30 -23.85
N ALA A 792 -14.12 17.39 -24.80
CA ALA A 792 -12.75 17.81 -24.54
C ALA A 792 -12.68 19.33 -24.30
N ARG A 793 -11.88 19.74 -23.31
CA ARG A 793 -11.56 21.14 -23.01
C ARG A 793 -10.06 21.28 -22.78
N ARG A 794 -9.53 22.47 -23.11
CA ARG A 794 -8.16 22.84 -22.76
C ARG A 794 -8.04 23.22 -21.27
N PHE A 795 -7.13 22.57 -20.56
CA PHE A 795 -6.74 22.86 -19.19
C PHE A 795 -5.37 23.54 -19.15
N SER A 796 -5.19 24.48 -18.23
CA SER A 796 -3.89 25.00 -17.86
C SER A 796 -3.31 24.21 -16.70
N LEU A 797 -2.09 23.72 -16.89
CA LEU A 797 -1.27 23.04 -15.88
C LEU A 797 -0.10 23.91 -15.43
N CYS A 798 -0.16 25.22 -15.70
CA CYS A 798 0.94 26.15 -15.41
C CYS A 798 1.36 26.15 -13.92
N ALA A 799 0.42 25.91 -12.99
CA ALA A 799 0.73 25.81 -11.56
C ALA A 799 1.32 24.46 -11.12
N LEU A 800 1.30 23.46 -11.99
CA LEU A 800 1.87 22.13 -11.72
C LEU A 800 3.17 21.91 -12.49
N GLN A 801 3.47 22.79 -13.45
CA GLN A 801 4.57 22.64 -14.38
C GLN A 801 5.93 22.60 -13.67
N LEU A 802 6.12 23.40 -12.61
CA LEU A 802 7.37 23.44 -11.86
C LEU A 802 7.67 22.08 -11.20
N GLU A 803 6.71 21.54 -10.44
CA GLU A 803 6.86 20.22 -9.83
C GLU A 803 7.00 19.14 -10.90
N PHE A 804 6.09 19.12 -11.88
CA PHE A 804 6.06 18.06 -12.89
C PHE A 804 7.38 17.94 -13.66
N THR A 805 7.99 19.07 -14.04
CA THR A 805 9.25 19.08 -14.80
C THR A 805 10.43 18.61 -13.96
N ASN A 806 10.49 18.99 -12.68
CA ASN A 806 11.51 18.50 -11.75
C ASN A 806 11.33 16.99 -11.47
N GLN A 807 10.10 16.54 -11.24
CA GLN A 807 9.80 15.12 -11.04
C GLN A 807 10.08 14.30 -12.31
N ALA A 808 9.66 14.77 -13.49
CA ALA A 808 9.99 14.10 -14.75
C ALA A 808 11.50 13.97 -14.96
N ALA A 809 12.29 14.99 -14.62
CA ALA A 809 13.75 14.92 -14.71
C ALA A 809 14.35 13.82 -13.81
N LEU A 810 13.77 13.58 -12.62
CA LEU A 810 14.19 12.50 -11.72
C LEU A 810 13.72 11.12 -12.19
N TRP A 811 12.46 11.01 -12.61
CA TRP A 811 11.78 9.72 -12.80
C TRP A 811 11.95 9.07 -14.17
N LEU A 812 12.09 9.85 -15.25
CA LEU A 812 12.00 9.29 -16.61
C LEU A 812 13.07 8.23 -16.89
N GLU A 813 14.28 8.43 -16.38
CA GLU A 813 15.34 7.43 -16.45
C GLU A 813 14.92 6.12 -15.77
N HIS A 814 14.34 6.17 -14.58
CA HIS A 814 13.79 4.99 -13.92
C HIS A 814 12.65 4.32 -14.72
N CYS A 815 11.86 5.11 -15.46
CA CYS A 815 10.82 4.59 -16.37
C CYS A 815 11.38 3.94 -17.65
N GLY A 816 12.69 3.97 -17.89
CA GLY A 816 13.32 3.30 -19.02
C GLY A 816 13.21 4.05 -20.35
N PHE A 817 13.02 5.38 -20.33
CA PHE A 817 13.09 6.24 -21.52
C PHE A 817 13.42 7.69 -21.16
N ARG A 818 13.82 8.52 -22.14
CA ARG A 818 14.06 9.95 -21.92
C ARG A 818 13.18 10.80 -22.82
N ILE A 819 12.91 12.01 -22.35
CA ILE A 819 12.16 13.03 -23.07
C ILE A 819 13.11 14.13 -23.49
N SER A 820 12.79 14.73 -24.63
CA SER A 820 13.40 16.00 -24.98
C SER A 820 12.44 17.15 -24.78
N SER A 821 12.61 17.80 -23.65
CA SER A 821 12.02 19.08 -23.43
C SER A 821 13.07 20.01 -22.86
N PRO A 822 13.33 21.18 -23.48
CA PRO A 822 14.20 22.20 -22.88
C PRO A 822 13.62 22.77 -21.57
N VAL A 823 12.39 22.38 -21.23
CA VAL A 823 11.70 22.75 -19.99
C VAL A 823 12.14 21.88 -18.81
N LEU A 824 12.70 20.68 -19.05
CA LEU A 824 13.19 19.82 -17.97
C LEU A 824 14.54 20.31 -17.45
N PRO A 825 14.74 20.46 -16.13
CA PRO A 825 16.05 20.70 -15.54
C PRO A 825 16.94 19.45 -15.64
N LEU A 826 18.24 19.61 -15.38
CA LEU A 826 19.14 18.48 -15.20
C LEU A 826 18.86 17.81 -13.86
N ALA A 827 18.75 16.48 -13.82
CA ALA A 827 18.51 15.73 -12.59
C ALA A 827 19.57 16.02 -11.51
N SER A 828 20.85 16.10 -11.90
CA SER A 828 21.97 16.46 -11.02
C SER A 828 21.88 17.85 -10.38
N SER A 829 21.08 18.76 -10.96
CA SER A 829 20.89 20.11 -10.43
C SER A 829 19.77 20.22 -9.40
N ILE A 830 18.98 19.15 -9.22
CA ILE A 830 17.88 19.08 -8.27
C ILE A 830 18.44 18.88 -6.86
N GLN A 831 17.88 19.60 -5.89
CA GLN A 831 18.28 19.55 -4.48
C GLN A 831 17.06 19.39 -3.60
N ARG A 832 17.25 18.83 -2.40
CA ARG A 832 16.23 18.82 -1.36
C ARG A 832 16.36 20.10 -0.52
N TRP A 833 15.28 20.86 -0.46
CA TRP A 833 15.19 22.14 0.22
C TRP A 833 14.33 22.02 1.46
N THR A 834 14.85 22.36 2.64
CA THR A 834 14.12 22.24 3.92
C THR A 834 13.85 23.62 4.55
N LEU A 835 12.58 23.90 4.83
CA LEU A 835 12.13 25.15 5.45
C LEU A 835 11.48 24.90 6.83
N PRO A 836 11.65 25.83 7.79
CA PRO A 836 10.90 25.83 9.04
C PRO A 836 9.47 26.33 8.78
N LEU A 837 8.50 25.83 9.54
CA LEU A 837 7.10 26.20 9.44
C LEU A 837 6.61 26.89 10.71
N THR A 838 5.64 27.76 10.54
CA THR A 838 4.80 28.28 11.63
C THR A 838 3.37 27.99 11.28
N PHE A 839 2.67 27.27 12.14
CA PHE A 839 1.29 26.88 11.89
C PHE A 839 0.32 27.99 12.28
N THR A 840 -0.70 28.20 11.44
CA THR A 840 -1.74 29.22 11.66
C THR A 840 -3.08 28.63 12.06
N ASP A 841 -3.22 27.31 11.96
CA ASP A 841 -4.39 26.58 12.43
C ASP A 841 -4.16 26.02 13.84
N HIS A 842 -5.24 25.55 14.46
CA HIS A 842 -5.21 24.89 15.77
C HIS A 842 -5.23 23.35 15.63
N GLY A 843 -4.87 22.80 14.47
CA GLY A 843 -5.00 21.37 14.19
C GLY A 843 -6.44 20.86 14.30
N ARG A 844 -7.44 21.64 13.86
CA ARG A 844 -8.85 21.18 13.82
C ARG A 844 -9.14 20.47 12.51
N GLY A 845 -9.87 19.36 12.57
CA GLY A 845 -10.25 18.52 11.43
C GLY A 845 -9.56 17.16 11.46
N ASN A 846 -9.75 16.34 10.43
CA ASN A 846 -9.12 15.03 10.36
C ASN A 846 -7.62 15.19 10.01
N ASN A 847 -6.77 15.33 11.03
CA ASN A 847 -5.32 15.57 10.88
C ASN A 847 -4.55 14.35 10.40
N GLU A 848 -5.17 13.17 10.44
CA GLU A 848 -4.59 11.91 10.01
C GLU A 848 -4.73 11.69 8.50
N SER A 849 -5.58 12.47 7.83
CA SER A 849 -5.76 12.36 6.39
C SER A 849 -4.51 12.82 5.60
N PRO A 850 -3.97 11.99 4.68
CA PRO A 850 -2.80 12.26 3.84
C PRO A 850 -3.12 13.31 2.78
N SER A 851 -3.06 14.58 3.18
CA SER A 851 -3.68 15.69 2.45
C SER A 851 -2.79 16.91 2.31
N LEU A 852 -1.54 16.88 2.76
CA LEU A 852 -0.69 18.07 2.71
C LEU A 852 -0.04 18.28 1.33
N MET A 853 0.08 19.56 0.98
CA MET A 853 0.83 20.06 -0.18
C MET A 853 1.44 21.42 0.14
N VAL A 854 2.41 21.84 -0.67
CA VAL A 854 3.01 23.17 -0.63
C VAL A 854 2.45 24.00 -1.79
N VAL A 855 2.13 25.26 -1.52
CA VAL A 855 1.80 26.22 -2.59
C VAL A 855 2.68 27.46 -2.48
N ILE A 856 3.18 27.87 -3.63
CA ILE A 856 4.10 28.98 -3.83
C ILE A 856 3.36 30.03 -4.66
N GLU A 857 3.13 31.20 -4.07
CA GLU A 857 2.43 32.31 -4.69
C GLU A 857 3.43 33.38 -5.13
N TYR A 858 3.28 33.87 -6.37
CA TYR A 858 4.06 35.00 -6.87
C TYR A 858 3.44 36.32 -6.36
N PRO A 859 4.21 37.40 -6.14
CA PRO A 859 3.65 38.67 -5.70
C PRO A 859 2.56 39.26 -6.63
N SER A 860 2.59 38.89 -7.91
CA SER A 860 1.63 39.28 -8.96
C SER A 860 0.23 38.69 -8.82
N ILE A 861 0.03 37.67 -7.97
CA ILE A 861 -1.28 37.02 -7.82
C ILE A 861 -2.32 37.97 -7.20
N SER A 862 -3.47 38.12 -7.86
CA SER A 862 -4.57 38.97 -7.37
C SER A 862 -5.25 38.34 -6.16
N GLU A 863 -5.85 39.15 -5.29
CA GLU A 863 -6.55 38.65 -4.09
C GLU A 863 -7.67 37.65 -4.43
N SER A 864 -8.38 37.85 -5.55
CA SER A 864 -9.40 36.93 -6.05
C SER A 864 -8.88 35.58 -6.55
N GLN A 865 -7.58 35.49 -6.82
CA GLN A 865 -6.86 34.31 -7.27
C GLN A 865 -5.98 33.71 -6.18
N ARG A 866 -5.82 34.36 -5.02
CA ARG A 866 -5.03 33.83 -3.90
C ARG A 866 -5.79 32.73 -3.19
N MET A 867 -5.06 31.76 -2.64
CA MET A 867 -5.70 30.84 -1.73
C MET A 867 -6.11 31.52 -0.44
N LYS A 868 -7.28 31.13 0.05
CA LYS A 868 -7.76 31.61 1.34
C LYS A 868 -7.02 30.93 2.49
N LYS A 869 -6.72 31.73 3.51
CA LYS A 869 -6.24 31.23 4.80
C LYS A 869 -7.34 30.42 5.47
N HIS A 870 -6.94 29.40 6.23
CA HIS A 870 -7.90 28.70 7.08
C HIS A 870 -8.58 29.69 8.04
N ASN A 871 -9.91 29.69 8.05
CA ASN A 871 -10.71 30.46 8.99
C ASN A 871 -11.55 29.48 9.81
N PRO A 872 -11.31 29.36 11.12
CA PRO A 872 -12.04 28.40 11.96
C PRO A 872 -13.55 28.71 12.06
N PHE A 873 -13.97 29.94 11.77
CA PHE A 873 -15.37 30.37 11.76
C PHE A 873 -16.05 30.22 10.38
N LYS A 874 -15.31 29.85 9.33
CA LYS A 874 -15.82 29.60 7.98
C LYS A 874 -15.26 28.29 7.44
N PRO A 875 -15.85 27.14 7.81
CA PRO A 875 -15.33 25.81 7.42
C PRO A 875 -15.50 25.49 5.93
N GLU A 876 -16.24 26.29 5.16
CA GLU A 876 -16.51 26.11 3.72
C GLU A 876 -15.26 25.77 2.88
N MET A 877 -15.36 24.76 2.01
CA MET A 877 -14.29 24.39 1.06
C MET A 877 -14.03 25.50 0.05
N ASP A 878 -12.77 25.68 -0.39
CA ASP A 878 -12.44 26.65 -1.44
C ASP A 878 -12.39 26.00 -2.83
N GLU A 879 -13.43 25.27 -3.22
CA GLU A 879 -13.46 24.51 -4.49
C GLU A 879 -13.24 25.41 -5.72
N LYS A 880 -13.66 26.67 -5.65
CA LYS A 880 -13.46 27.68 -6.71
C LYS A 880 -11.98 27.81 -7.09
N TYR A 881 -11.08 27.73 -6.11
CA TYR A 881 -9.66 27.88 -6.34
C TYR A 881 -9.09 26.78 -7.25
N ARG A 882 -9.56 25.54 -7.07
CA ARG A 882 -9.15 24.40 -7.91
C ARG A 882 -9.49 24.64 -9.39
N TYR A 883 -10.69 25.15 -9.68
CA TYR A 883 -11.06 25.51 -11.05
C TYR A 883 -10.28 26.72 -11.57
N GLN A 884 -9.95 27.71 -10.72
CA GLN A 884 -9.14 28.86 -11.09
C GLN A 884 -7.72 28.47 -11.48
N ILE A 885 -7.06 27.59 -10.70
CA ILE A 885 -5.71 27.07 -10.99
C ILE A 885 -5.66 26.46 -12.40
N ALA A 886 -6.67 25.65 -12.71
CA ALA A 886 -6.79 24.96 -13.98
C ALA A 886 -7.04 25.88 -15.18
N LEU A 887 -7.20 27.18 -14.95
CA LEU A 887 -7.43 28.21 -15.96
C LEU A 887 -6.36 29.31 -15.93
N LEU A 888 -5.30 29.17 -15.13
CA LEU A 888 -4.25 30.18 -15.02
C LEU A 888 -3.56 30.41 -16.36
N PRO A 889 -3.40 31.66 -16.82
CA PRO A 889 -2.83 31.94 -18.14
C PRO A 889 -1.31 31.76 -18.21
N THR A 890 -0.62 31.72 -17.06
CA THR A 890 0.85 31.66 -16.96
C THR A 890 1.29 31.03 -15.64
N LYS A 891 2.53 30.55 -15.62
CA LYS A 891 3.21 29.94 -14.46
C LYS A 891 3.67 30.93 -13.40
N GLU A 892 3.83 32.21 -13.74
CA GLU A 892 4.26 33.28 -12.79
C GLU A 892 3.08 33.82 -11.95
N ILE A 893 2.19 32.94 -11.48
CA ILE A 893 1.05 33.28 -10.62
C ILE A 893 1.08 32.42 -9.34
N ALA A 894 1.05 31.09 -9.50
CA ALA A 894 1.17 30.14 -8.40
C ALA A 894 1.84 28.85 -8.88
N GLN A 895 2.47 28.11 -7.96
CA GLN A 895 2.99 26.76 -8.16
C GLN A 895 2.58 25.85 -7.00
N ILE A 896 2.31 24.58 -7.27
CA ILE A 896 1.91 23.57 -6.28
C ILE A 896 2.95 22.47 -6.28
N LEU A 897 3.39 22.07 -5.09
CA LEU A 897 4.25 20.92 -4.85
C LEU A 897 3.51 19.92 -3.96
N SER A 898 3.26 18.73 -4.48
CA SER A 898 2.61 17.60 -3.81
C SER A 898 3.60 16.56 -3.27
N VAL A 899 4.80 16.48 -3.86
CA VAL A 899 5.92 15.62 -3.45
C VAL A 899 6.71 16.34 -2.38
N ILE A 900 6.29 16.16 -1.13
CA ILE A 900 6.87 16.82 0.03
C ILE A 900 7.14 15.81 1.14
N GLU A 901 8.16 16.09 1.93
CA GLU A 901 8.32 15.53 3.27
C GLU A 901 7.86 16.56 4.29
N PHE A 902 7.17 16.09 5.32
CA PHE A 902 6.65 16.95 6.36
C PHE A 902 6.94 16.36 7.73
N SER A 903 7.32 17.21 8.68
CA SER A 903 7.48 16.81 10.08
C SER A 903 6.79 17.84 10.96
N GLN A 904 5.72 17.42 11.63
CA GLN A 904 5.04 18.25 12.63
C GLN A 904 5.95 18.49 13.84
N GLU A 905 6.60 17.44 14.34
CA GLU A 905 7.51 17.50 15.49
C GLU A 905 8.64 18.52 15.27
N LYS A 906 9.31 18.43 14.12
CA LYS A 906 10.38 19.37 13.76
C LYS A 906 9.85 20.69 13.21
N SER A 907 8.55 20.79 12.94
CA SER A 907 7.91 21.91 12.25
C SER A 907 8.63 22.27 10.96
N THR A 908 8.83 21.28 10.08
CA THR A 908 9.56 21.46 8.81
C THR A 908 8.80 20.88 7.62
N VAL A 909 9.08 21.45 6.44
CA VAL A 909 8.72 20.87 5.15
C VAL A 909 9.95 20.77 4.27
N SER A 910 10.07 19.69 3.50
CA SER A 910 11.08 19.53 2.46
C SER A 910 10.45 19.21 1.10
N PHE A 911 11.08 19.66 0.03
CA PHE A 911 10.67 19.42 -1.36
C PHE A 911 11.89 19.43 -2.29
N TRP A 912 11.70 18.99 -3.55
CA TRP A 912 12.78 18.81 -4.52
C TRP A 912 12.62 19.75 -5.71
N LEU A 913 13.58 20.65 -5.91
CA LEU A 913 13.62 21.59 -7.04
C LEU A 913 15.06 21.82 -7.51
N SER A 914 15.23 22.13 -8.79
CA SER A 914 16.51 22.55 -9.35
C SER A 914 17.00 23.86 -8.76
N LEU A 915 18.32 24.03 -8.65
CA LEU A 915 18.92 25.29 -8.20
C LEU A 915 18.41 26.50 -9.00
N LYS A 916 18.34 26.36 -10.33
CA LYS A 916 17.85 27.40 -11.24
C LYS A 916 16.40 27.79 -10.94
N ASP A 917 15.55 26.81 -10.70
CA ASP A 917 14.14 27.04 -10.39
C ASP A 917 13.98 27.71 -9.03
N MET A 918 14.76 27.27 -8.03
CA MET A 918 14.76 27.87 -6.70
C MET A 918 15.26 29.33 -6.72
N ASP A 919 16.36 29.60 -7.44
CA ASP A 919 16.87 30.96 -7.67
C ASP A 919 15.81 31.85 -8.30
N HIS A 920 15.08 31.34 -9.30
CA HIS A 920 14.00 32.08 -9.94
C HIS A 920 12.89 32.45 -8.94
N LEU A 921 12.46 31.51 -8.10
CA LEU A 921 11.44 31.75 -7.09
C LEU A 921 11.88 32.78 -6.04
N ILE A 922 13.13 32.68 -5.56
CA ILE A 922 13.72 33.63 -4.60
C ILE A 922 13.79 35.03 -5.22
N ASN A 923 14.32 35.16 -6.44
CA ASN A 923 14.46 36.45 -7.13
C ASN A 923 13.12 37.14 -7.40
N LYS A 924 12.04 36.36 -7.54
CA LYS A 924 10.68 36.88 -7.71
C LYS A 924 9.98 37.19 -6.39
N ASN A 925 10.65 37.03 -5.24
CA ASN A 925 10.10 37.21 -3.90
C ASN A 925 8.83 36.37 -3.67
N CYS A 926 8.81 35.13 -4.18
CA CYS A 926 7.66 34.25 -4.02
C CYS A 926 7.46 33.86 -2.56
N VAL A 927 6.21 33.54 -2.22
CA VAL A 927 5.78 33.20 -0.87
C VAL A 927 5.31 31.75 -0.84
N LEU A 928 5.83 30.96 0.09
CA LEU A 928 5.47 29.57 0.30
C LEU A 928 4.55 29.42 1.52
N SER A 929 3.48 28.63 1.39
CA SER A 929 2.73 28.11 2.55
C SER A 929 2.36 26.65 2.36
N VAL A 930 2.05 25.95 3.46
CA VAL A 930 1.55 24.58 3.47
C VAL A 930 0.03 24.59 3.50
N PHE A 931 -0.57 23.73 2.70
CA PHE A 931 -2.01 23.64 2.46
C PHE A 931 -2.52 22.22 2.65
N ARG A 932 -3.81 22.13 2.95
CA ARG A 932 -4.60 20.91 2.88
C ARG A 932 -5.30 20.82 1.52
N LYS A 933 -5.04 19.76 0.76
CA LYS A 933 -5.58 19.50 -0.60
C LYS A 933 -7.01 18.94 -0.60
N ASP A 934 -7.52 18.53 0.56
CA ASP A 934 -8.91 18.08 0.73
C ASP A 934 -9.88 19.23 0.98
N HIS A 935 -9.44 20.34 1.58
CA HIS A 935 -10.27 21.55 1.79
C HIS A 935 -9.78 22.79 1.02
N TRP A 936 -8.59 22.70 0.39
CA TRP A 936 -7.94 23.79 -0.35
C TRP A 936 -7.71 25.05 0.51
N LYS A 937 -7.10 24.88 1.69
CA LYS A 937 -6.85 25.95 2.69
C LYS A 937 -5.45 25.91 3.27
N ALA A 938 -4.88 27.09 3.55
CA ALA A 938 -3.56 27.23 4.16
C ALA A 938 -3.60 26.86 5.65
N ILE A 939 -2.64 26.05 6.10
CA ILE A 939 -2.44 25.67 7.50
C ILE A 939 -1.17 26.26 8.12
N SER A 940 -0.29 26.84 7.30
CA SER A 940 0.90 27.55 7.76
C SER A 940 0.85 29.04 7.44
N ALA A 941 1.66 29.80 8.17
CA ALA A 941 1.98 31.17 7.84
C ALA A 941 2.77 31.21 6.52
N PRO A 942 2.59 32.27 5.72
CA PRO A 942 3.38 32.50 4.51
C PRO A 942 4.85 32.79 4.83
N ILE A 943 5.75 32.18 4.06
CA ILE A 943 7.20 32.35 4.16
C ILE A 943 7.71 32.96 2.85
N VAL A 944 8.28 34.16 2.92
CA VAL A 944 8.99 34.75 1.78
C VAL A 944 10.28 33.96 1.55
N LEU A 945 10.44 33.40 0.35
CA LEU A 945 11.57 32.56 -0.01
C LEU A 945 12.87 33.37 -0.05
N SER A 946 13.88 32.94 0.69
CA SER A 946 15.24 33.47 0.63
C SER A 946 16.25 32.44 1.14
N TYR A 947 17.49 32.51 0.67
CA TYR A 947 18.56 31.58 1.08
C TYR A 947 18.75 31.51 2.60
N SER A 948 18.59 32.62 3.31
CA SER A 948 18.73 32.70 4.77
C SER A 948 17.68 31.91 5.58
N LYS A 949 16.58 31.49 4.94
CA LYS A 949 15.46 30.80 5.61
C LYS A 949 15.56 29.28 5.57
N PHE A 950 16.45 28.72 4.75
CA PHE A 950 16.61 27.27 4.65
C PHE A 950 17.41 26.74 5.84
N LEU A 951 16.85 25.73 6.52
CA LEU A 951 17.55 25.01 7.59
C LEU A 951 18.63 24.09 7.01
N GLN A 952 18.33 23.51 5.84
CA GLN A 952 19.21 22.58 5.16
C GLN A 952 18.98 22.69 3.66
N ILE A 953 20.10 22.77 2.92
CA ILE A 953 20.13 22.59 1.48
C ILE A 953 20.98 21.36 1.26
N VAL A 954 20.31 20.27 0.91
CA VAL A 954 20.95 18.96 0.82
C VAL A 954 21.19 18.65 -0.64
N ILE A 955 22.46 18.78 -1.04
CA ILE A 955 22.95 18.23 -2.31
C ILE A 955 23.01 16.68 -2.20
N ARG A 956 23.19 16.13 -0.96
CA ARG A 956 22.86 14.76 -0.49
C ARG A 956 23.13 14.63 1.03
N PRO A 957 22.47 13.75 1.81
CA PRO A 957 23.01 13.29 3.09
C PRO A 957 24.25 12.42 2.84
N LYS A 958 25.34 12.60 3.59
CA LYS A 958 26.33 11.52 3.71
C LYS A 958 25.67 10.36 4.46
N LYS A 959 25.83 9.13 3.95
CA LYS A 959 25.46 7.90 4.64
C LYS A 959 25.97 7.90 6.08
#